data_AF-A0A7S3QR73-F1
#
_entry.id   AF-A0A7S3QR73-F1
#
_cell.length_a   1.000
_cell.length_b   1.000
_cell.length_c   1.000
_cell.angle_alpha   90.00
_cell.angle_beta   90.00
_cell.angle_gamma   90.00
#
_symmetry.space_group_name_H-M   'P 1'
#
loop_
_entity.id
_entity.type
_entity.pdbx_description
1 polymer ?
#
loop_
_entity_poly.entity_id
_entity_poly.type
_entity_poly.pdbx_seq_one_letter_code
_entity_poly.pdbx_strand_id
1 'polypeptide(L)'
;MSLAAKNVCGMSLESRASRRNFARNGERLRSRVLGCAARPVRGNASPQATANTLAAEFLEKLPAAALAGLISTIGVPGSARAEDVSAPPPAPPTQQVEQAQPASMQFQSSTTSLTAPDVKAESNSGLPEGTQWRYSEFVNAVEAGKVERVRFSKDGSQLQLTAVDGRRATVVLPNDPDLVDTLAKNGVDISVSEGDQQGNYVALLGNILFPLIAFGGLFFLFRRAQGGEQGGGNPMGGMGGGPMDFGKSKSKFQEIPETGVGFADVAGCDGAKIELQEVVDFLKNPDKYTALGAKIPKGCLLVGPPGTGKTLLAKAVAGEANTPFFSCAASEFVELFVGVGASRVRDLFEKAKAKAPCIIFIDEIDAVGRQRGAGMGGGNDEREQTINQLLSEMDGFSGNTGVIVLAATNRADVLDSALLRPGRFDRQVTVDRPDVQGRVEILKVHSRGKTLAKDVDLEKVARRTPGFTGADLQNLLNEAAILAARRNLKELSKDEIADALERIIAGPEKKGAVMTDKKRKLVAYHETGHAVVGALMPEYDPVSKISIVPRGAAGGLTFFAPSEERLESGLYSRTYLENQLAVALGGRIAEELIFGEDDITTGASGDFQQVTRIARLMVTQLGFAPELGQVSWSGGGGGMMASQMGQPPETSMATADKIDNEVKNIVERAYRRAKDLLVSNEDILHKVAAVLIEKENIDGDEFQQIILESQVEQYLKDDAPGVTIPYQR
;
A
#
# COMPACT_ATOMS: atom_id res chain seq x y z
N MET A 1 37.16 57.98 -2.87
CA MET A 1 38.47 57.39 -3.25
C MET A 1 38.21 55.91 -3.50
N SER A 2 38.22 55.40 -4.74
CA SER A 2 39.30 55.34 -5.74
C SER A 2 40.15 54.07 -5.59
N LEU A 3 39.83 53.05 -6.39
CA LEU A 3 40.64 51.94 -6.93
C LEU A 3 39.63 50.87 -7.41
N ALA A 4 39.22 50.75 -8.68
CA ALA A 4 39.97 50.45 -9.90
C ALA A 4 40.65 49.06 -9.85
N ALA A 5 40.55 48.16 -10.84
CA ALA A 5 39.71 48.09 -12.06
C ALA A 5 39.81 46.66 -12.68
N LYS A 6 39.01 46.37 -13.74
CA LYS A 6 39.06 45.18 -14.64
C LYS A 6 38.55 43.87 -14.00
N ASN A 7 37.45 43.25 -14.44
CA ASN A 7 37.17 42.77 -15.80
C ASN A 7 35.67 42.47 -16.05
N VAL A 8 35.35 42.16 -17.32
CA VAL A 8 34.10 41.55 -17.84
C VAL A 8 32.95 42.53 -18.21
N CYS A 9 32.32 42.20 -19.35
CA CYS A 9 31.06 42.70 -19.90
C CYS A 9 31.02 44.11 -20.53
N GLY A 10 31.61 44.22 -21.73
CA GLY A 10 31.08 45.11 -22.76
C GLY A 10 30.37 44.29 -23.84
N MET A 11 29.06 44.47 -24.00
CA MET A 11 28.29 44.33 -25.26
C MET A 11 26.81 44.66 -25.00
N SER A 12 26.50 45.96 -25.00
CA SER A 12 25.15 46.48 -25.15
C SER A 12 25.15 47.37 -26.39
N LEU A 13 24.61 46.85 -27.51
CA LEU A 13 24.20 47.57 -28.72
C LEU A 13 23.79 46.55 -29.80
N GLU A 14 22.56 46.01 -29.71
CA GLU A 14 21.78 45.55 -30.90
C GLU A 14 20.32 45.19 -30.55
N SER A 15 19.63 46.14 -29.93
CA SER A 15 18.16 46.10 -29.82
C SER A 15 17.54 46.88 -30.98
N ARG A 16 16.88 46.16 -31.92
CA ARG A 16 15.68 46.58 -32.72
C ARG A 16 15.47 45.80 -34.04
N ALA A 17 16.40 44.97 -34.50
CA ALA A 17 16.38 44.38 -35.85
C ALA A 17 16.10 42.86 -35.92
N SER A 18 15.08 42.34 -35.22
CA SER A 18 14.60 40.95 -35.47
C SER A 18 13.11 40.67 -35.21
N ARG A 19 12.32 41.62 -34.67
CA ARG A 19 10.86 41.45 -34.45
C ARG A 19 9.99 41.75 -35.70
N ARG A 20 10.53 41.60 -36.91
CA ARG A 20 9.80 41.75 -38.19
C ARG A 20 10.42 40.87 -39.29
N ASN A 21 10.24 39.55 -39.22
CA ASN A 21 10.45 38.67 -40.39
C ASN A 21 9.86 37.23 -40.28
N PHE A 22 8.86 36.98 -39.43
CA PHE A 22 8.12 35.70 -39.42
C PHE A 22 6.59 35.82 -39.54
N ALA A 23 6.10 37.00 -39.88
CA ALA A 23 4.71 37.26 -40.26
C ALA A 23 4.61 37.56 -41.76
N ARG A 24 5.09 36.63 -42.60
CA ARG A 24 4.97 36.62 -44.07
C ARG A 24 5.40 35.25 -44.61
N ASN A 25 4.42 34.41 -44.95
CA ASN A 25 4.47 33.25 -45.88
C ASN A 25 3.34 32.22 -45.65
N GLY A 26 2.38 32.50 -44.76
CA GLY A 26 1.10 31.79 -44.73
C GLY A 26 0.16 32.20 -45.86
N GLU A 27 0.57 32.13 -47.13
CA GLU A 27 -0.32 32.33 -48.30
C GLU A 27 0.32 31.95 -49.66
N ARG A 28 0.84 30.72 -49.80
CA ARG A 28 1.21 30.13 -51.11
C ARG A 28 1.56 28.63 -50.99
N LEU A 29 0.53 27.76 -50.93
CA LEU A 29 0.59 26.34 -51.33
C LEU A 29 -0.79 25.65 -51.34
N ARG A 30 -1.84 26.40 -51.69
CA ARG A 30 -3.17 25.86 -52.08
C ARG A 30 -3.41 26.10 -53.58
N SER A 31 -2.87 25.23 -54.44
CA SER A 31 -3.33 24.91 -55.82
C SER A 31 -2.21 24.24 -56.64
N ARG A 32 -2.60 23.37 -57.60
CA ARG A 32 -1.79 22.33 -58.28
C ARG A 32 -1.45 21.15 -57.34
N VAL A 33 -1.79 19.89 -57.61
CA VAL A 33 -2.35 19.20 -58.79
C VAL A 33 -3.37 18.16 -58.28
N LEU A 34 -4.68 18.31 -58.49
CA LEU A 34 -5.47 17.72 -59.60
C LEU A 34 -5.17 16.25 -59.94
N GLY A 35 -5.91 15.32 -59.31
CA GLY A 35 -5.96 13.90 -59.67
C GLY A 35 -7.31 13.30 -59.31
N CYS A 36 -8.30 13.42 -60.20
CA CYS A 36 -9.65 12.89 -60.03
C CYS A 36 -9.65 11.34 -59.93
N ALA A 37 -10.60 10.70 -59.25
CA ALA A 37 -11.92 10.47 -59.83
C ALA A 37 -13.10 10.62 -58.84
N ALA A 38 -14.11 11.38 -59.27
CA ALA A 38 -15.51 11.25 -58.85
C ALA A 38 -16.23 10.40 -59.94
N ARG A 39 -17.43 9.80 -59.82
CA ARG A 39 -18.70 9.96 -59.04
C ARG A 39 -19.51 8.63 -59.29
N PRO A 40 -20.79 8.42 -58.89
CA PRO A 40 -21.82 9.37 -58.45
C PRO A 40 -22.58 9.04 -57.15
N VAL A 41 -23.35 10.04 -56.71
CA VAL A 41 -24.20 10.06 -55.51
C VAL A 41 -25.69 9.89 -55.89
N ARG A 42 -26.42 9.07 -55.14
CA ARG A 42 -27.85 9.16 -54.79
C ARG A 42 -28.04 8.40 -53.46
N GLY A 43 -28.85 8.79 -52.48
CA GLY A 43 -29.68 9.99 -52.25
C GLY A 43 -30.20 9.97 -50.80
N ASN A 44 -30.83 11.05 -50.33
CA ASN A 44 -31.21 11.24 -48.92
C ASN A 44 -32.15 10.16 -48.33
N ALA A 45 -31.89 9.75 -47.08
CA ALA A 45 -32.90 9.23 -46.15
C ALA A 45 -32.44 9.39 -44.68
N SER A 46 -33.39 9.54 -43.75
CA SER A 46 -33.20 9.82 -42.31
C SER A 46 -32.90 8.57 -41.46
N PRO A 47 -32.28 8.72 -40.26
CA PRO A 47 -31.81 7.58 -39.46
C PRO A 47 -32.90 6.97 -38.56
N GLN A 48 -33.75 6.11 -39.11
CA GLN A 48 -34.77 5.38 -38.34
C GLN A 48 -35.16 4.00 -38.97
N ALA A 49 -34.19 3.15 -39.35
CA ALA A 49 -34.48 1.78 -39.82
C ALA A 49 -33.27 0.79 -39.86
N THR A 50 -32.43 0.70 -38.82
CA THR A 50 -31.31 -0.29 -38.80
C THR A 50 -31.06 -1.01 -37.46
N ALA A 51 -31.96 -0.88 -36.48
CA ALA A 51 -31.82 -1.55 -35.17
C ALA A 51 -32.45 -2.97 -35.11
N ASN A 52 -33.38 -3.29 -36.01
CA ASN A 52 -34.26 -4.47 -35.86
C ASN A 52 -33.82 -5.73 -36.61
N THR A 53 -32.70 -5.71 -37.36
CA THR A 53 -32.23 -6.86 -38.16
C THR A 53 -31.05 -7.64 -37.56
N LEU A 54 -30.37 -7.12 -36.53
CA LEU A 54 -29.29 -7.85 -35.83
C LEU A 54 -29.77 -8.61 -34.58
N ALA A 55 -30.93 -8.25 -34.03
CA ALA A 55 -31.55 -8.98 -32.91
C ALA A 55 -32.21 -10.31 -33.34
N ALA A 56 -32.51 -10.48 -34.63
CA ALA A 56 -33.21 -11.64 -35.15
C ALA A 56 -32.29 -12.87 -35.35
N GLU A 57 -31.04 -12.68 -35.80
CA GLU A 57 -30.11 -13.80 -36.07
C GLU A 57 -29.48 -14.40 -34.79
N PHE A 58 -29.53 -13.69 -33.65
CA PHE A 58 -28.92 -14.16 -32.40
C PHE A 58 -29.85 -15.05 -31.55
N LEU A 59 -31.15 -15.09 -31.85
CA LEU A 59 -32.14 -15.87 -31.09
C LEU A 59 -32.34 -17.30 -31.60
N GLU A 60 -31.74 -17.68 -32.72
CA GLU A 60 -31.94 -18.99 -33.36
C GLU A 60 -30.94 -20.08 -32.89
N LYS A 61 -30.08 -19.80 -31.89
CA LYS A 61 -29.01 -20.71 -31.44
C LYS A 61 -28.96 -20.98 -29.93
N LEU A 62 -30.12 -21.22 -29.30
CA LEU A 62 -30.19 -21.78 -27.95
C LEU A 62 -31.17 -22.97 -27.90
N PRO A 63 -30.71 -24.20 -27.60
CA PRO A 63 -31.60 -25.35 -27.43
C PRO A 63 -32.35 -25.31 -26.09
N ALA A 64 -33.53 -25.95 -26.06
CA ALA A 64 -34.54 -25.75 -25.03
C ALA A 64 -34.26 -26.46 -23.69
N ALA A 65 -34.18 -25.69 -22.59
CA ALA A 65 -34.35 -26.18 -21.20
C ALA A 65 -34.61 -25.06 -20.15
N ALA A 66 -35.41 -24.04 -20.44
CA ALA A 66 -35.77 -22.99 -19.46
C ALA A 66 -37.10 -22.29 -19.80
N LEU A 67 -38.22 -23.03 -19.78
CA LEU A 67 -39.52 -22.49 -20.21
C LEU A 67 -40.66 -23.00 -19.31
N ALA A 68 -40.80 -22.41 -18.12
CA ALA A 68 -41.98 -22.52 -17.27
C ALA A 68 -42.02 -21.39 -16.23
N GLY A 69 -43.18 -20.74 -16.04
CA GLY A 69 -43.46 -19.98 -14.80
C GLY A 69 -43.57 -18.46 -14.87
N LEU A 70 -44.17 -17.85 -15.91
CA LEU A 70 -44.56 -16.43 -15.89
C LEU A 70 -45.92 -16.17 -16.57
N ILE A 71 -47.03 -16.37 -15.85
CA ILE A 71 -48.37 -15.87 -16.20
C ILE A 71 -49.14 -15.47 -14.92
N SER A 72 -49.77 -14.29 -14.92
CA SER A 72 -50.87 -13.81 -14.04
C SER A 72 -50.61 -13.52 -12.54
N THR A 73 -51.21 -12.52 -11.85
CA THR A 73 -52.09 -11.37 -12.23
C THR A 73 -52.24 -10.34 -11.07
N ILE A 74 -52.27 -9.04 -11.41
CA ILE A 74 -53.21 -7.95 -10.98
C ILE A 74 -53.80 -7.93 -9.53
N GLY A 75 -53.73 -6.77 -8.83
CA GLY A 75 -54.66 -6.42 -7.71
C GLY A 75 -54.35 -5.17 -6.85
N VAL A 76 -55.35 -4.29 -6.63
CA VAL A 76 -55.36 -2.94 -5.95
C VAL A 76 -56.85 -2.57 -5.64
N PRO A 77 -57.31 -1.68 -4.69
CA PRO A 77 -56.70 -0.84 -3.63
C PRO A 77 -57.31 -1.02 -2.18
N GLY A 78 -57.05 -0.09 -1.23
CA GLY A 78 -57.83 0.08 0.03
C GLY A 78 -57.40 1.29 0.91
N SER A 79 -58.30 1.94 1.66
CA SER A 79 -58.08 3.22 2.41
C SER A 79 -58.92 3.35 3.70
N ALA A 80 -58.39 3.98 4.77
CA ALA A 80 -59.04 4.64 5.95
C ALA A 80 -58.02 4.80 7.12
N ARG A 81 -57.81 5.97 7.78
CA ARG A 81 -58.58 6.65 8.88
C ARG A 81 -58.70 5.85 10.20
N ALA A 82 -58.60 6.41 11.42
CA ALA A 82 -58.21 7.74 11.95
C ALA A 82 -58.05 7.70 13.50
N GLU A 83 -57.55 8.80 14.11
CA GLU A 83 -57.83 9.28 15.50
C GLU A 83 -57.37 8.44 16.74
N ASP A 84 -57.08 8.97 17.95
CA ASP A 84 -56.58 10.29 18.44
C ASP A 84 -56.25 10.21 19.98
N VAL A 85 -55.79 11.31 20.61
CA VAL A 85 -55.88 11.66 22.08
C VAL A 85 -54.73 11.32 23.09
N SER A 86 -53.88 12.35 23.33
CA SER A 86 -53.49 12.98 24.63
C SER A 86 -52.50 12.37 25.67
N ALA A 87 -51.80 13.29 26.36
CA ALA A 87 -50.79 13.15 27.43
C ALA A 87 -51.26 13.93 28.72
N PRO A 88 -50.43 14.39 29.73
CA PRO A 88 -49.04 14.11 30.15
C PRO A 88 -48.88 13.81 31.71
N PRO A 89 -48.06 14.48 32.60
CA PRO A 89 -47.23 13.79 33.64
C PRO A 89 -47.57 14.16 35.13
N PRO A 90 -46.77 13.73 36.14
CA PRO A 90 -45.83 14.68 36.80
C PRO A 90 -44.52 14.05 37.37
N ALA A 91 -43.73 14.83 38.13
CA ALA A 91 -42.30 14.60 38.48
C ALA A 91 -42.00 14.60 40.04
N PRO A 92 -40.75 14.75 40.56
CA PRO A 92 -40.23 14.03 41.75
C PRO A 92 -40.23 14.84 43.09
N PRO A 93 -39.67 14.30 44.21
CA PRO A 93 -38.26 14.52 44.63
C PRO A 93 -37.60 13.23 45.24
N THR A 94 -36.45 13.13 45.95
CA THR A 94 -35.48 14.07 46.59
C THR A 94 -34.05 13.42 46.66
N GLN A 95 -33.10 13.95 47.47
CA GLN A 95 -31.73 13.44 47.75
C GLN A 95 -31.51 13.18 49.27
N GLN A 96 -30.51 12.36 49.66
CA GLN A 96 -29.66 12.52 50.87
C GLN A 96 -28.25 11.90 50.67
N VAL A 97 -27.29 12.19 51.56
CA VAL A 97 -25.81 12.01 51.41
C VAL A 97 -25.18 11.42 52.68
N GLU A 98 -24.22 10.48 52.59
CA GLU A 98 -23.24 10.21 53.66
C GLU A 98 -21.93 9.52 53.16
N GLN A 99 -20.97 9.23 54.05
CA GLN A 99 -19.55 8.88 53.75
C GLN A 99 -19.16 7.51 54.39
N ALA A 100 -17.93 6.94 54.31
CA ALA A 100 -16.62 7.44 53.89
C ALA A 100 -15.70 6.38 53.20
N GLN A 101 -14.73 5.81 53.91
CA GLN A 101 -13.65 4.91 53.43
C GLN A 101 -13.20 3.95 54.58
N PRO A 102 -12.25 3.00 54.41
CA PRO A 102 -11.68 2.37 53.19
C PRO A 102 -11.70 0.82 53.21
N ALA A 103 -11.63 0.17 52.05
CA ALA A 103 -11.15 -1.23 51.93
C ALA A 103 -10.53 -1.51 50.56
N SER A 104 -9.50 -2.36 50.53
CA SER A 104 -8.71 -2.72 49.34
C SER A 104 -9.50 -3.53 48.30
N MET A 105 -9.35 -3.21 47.01
CA MET A 105 -9.78 -4.07 45.91
C MET A 105 -8.71 -4.22 44.82
N GLN A 106 -8.47 -5.46 44.43
CA GLN A 106 -7.76 -5.83 43.20
C GLN A 106 -8.72 -5.62 42.02
N PHE A 107 -8.28 -4.95 40.96
CA PHE A 107 -9.09 -4.79 39.74
C PHE A 107 -8.78 -5.90 38.73
N GLN A 108 -9.78 -6.74 38.46
CA GLN A 108 -9.82 -7.56 37.25
C GLN A 108 -10.41 -6.72 36.11
N SER A 109 -9.79 -6.79 34.93
CA SER A 109 -10.23 -6.07 33.74
C SER A 109 -11.41 -6.76 33.06
N SER A 110 -12.63 -6.25 33.26
CA SER A 110 -13.80 -6.62 32.46
C SER A 110 -13.96 -5.66 31.27
N THR A 111 -13.62 -6.15 30.07
CA THR A 111 -13.85 -5.42 28.82
C THR A 111 -15.35 -5.41 28.46
N THR A 112 -16.07 -4.37 28.86
CA THR A 112 -17.44 -4.11 28.40
C THR A 112 -17.42 -3.46 27.01
N SER A 113 -17.70 -4.26 25.97
CA SER A 113 -17.92 -3.76 24.62
C SER A 113 -19.32 -3.14 24.49
N LEU A 114 -19.40 -1.81 24.49
CA LEU A 114 -20.60 -1.06 24.16
C LEU A 114 -20.83 -1.06 22.64
N THR A 115 -21.75 -1.90 22.17
CA THR A 115 -22.33 -1.80 20.82
C THR A 115 -23.72 -1.15 20.89
N ALA A 116 -24.00 -0.26 19.95
CA ALA A 116 -25.30 0.42 19.82
C ALA A 116 -26.43 -0.58 19.48
N PRO A 117 -27.69 -0.27 19.78
CA PRO A 117 -28.81 -1.17 19.49
C PRO A 117 -29.12 -1.21 17.99
N ASP A 118 -29.00 -2.40 17.39
CA ASP A 118 -29.56 -2.68 16.07
C ASP A 118 -31.09 -2.71 16.14
N VAL A 119 -31.74 -1.96 15.25
CA VAL A 119 -33.20 -2.00 15.07
C VAL A 119 -33.57 -3.27 14.30
N LYS A 120 -34.07 -4.28 15.01
CA LYS A 120 -34.64 -5.49 14.39
C LYS A 120 -36.17 -5.41 14.33
N ALA A 121 -36.71 -5.75 13.17
CA ALA A 121 -38.15 -5.88 12.97
C ALA A 121 -38.72 -7.06 13.78
N GLU A 122 -39.93 -6.91 14.30
CA GLU A 122 -40.59 -7.91 15.14
C GLU A 122 -41.06 -9.13 14.33
N SER A 123 -40.29 -10.22 14.35
CA SER A 123 -40.82 -11.55 14.05
C SER A 123 -41.42 -12.14 15.33
N ASN A 124 -42.75 -12.24 15.40
CA ASN A 124 -43.51 -12.57 16.62
C ASN A 124 -43.46 -14.06 17.02
N SER A 125 -42.29 -14.69 16.92
CA SER A 125 -41.97 -16.02 17.40
C SER A 125 -40.69 -15.91 18.25
N GLY A 126 -40.84 -15.71 19.57
CA GLY A 126 -39.71 -15.56 20.50
C GLY A 126 -38.91 -16.85 20.68
N LEU A 127 -38.13 -17.20 19.64
CA LEU A 127 -37.22 -18.32 19.45
C LEU A 127 -36.03 -17.79 18.62
N PRO A 128 -34.79 -18.23 18.85
CA PRO A 128 -33.63 -17.71 18.13
C PRO A 128 -33.62 -18.12 16.65
N GLU A 129 -33.16 -17.22 15.79
CA GLU A 129 -32.99 -17.47 14.36
C GLU A 129 -31.67 -18.19 14.08
N GLY A 130 -31.73 -19.40 13.52
CA GLY A 130 -30.55 -20.17 13.10
C GLY A 130 -30.78 -21.68 13.19
N THR A 131 -29.89 -22.43 12.52
CA THR A 131 -29.85 -23.91 12.55
C THR A 131 -29.00 -24.47 13.69
N GLN A 132 -28.25 -23.61 14.39
CA GLN A 132 -27.55 -23.91 15.64
C GLN A 132 -28.01 -22.94 16.72
N TRP A 133 -28.38 -23.44 17.91
CA TRP A 133 -28.80 -22.63 19.05
C TRP A 133 -27.81 -22.80 20.21
N ARG A 134 -27.66 -21.77 21.05
CA ARG A 134 -26.83 -21.85 22.26
C ARG A 134 -27.54 -22.66 23.34
N TYR A 135 -26.78 -23.29 24.24
CA TYR A 135 -27.34 -24.10 25.33
C TYR A 135 -28.33 -23.32 26.21
N SER A 136 -27.99 -22.09 26.61
CA SER A 136 -28.87 -21.22 27.41
C SER A 136 -30.16 -20.83 26.68
N GLU A 137 -30.08 -20.57 25.37
CA GLU A 137 -31.26 -20.25 24.54
C GLU A 137 -32.18 -21.47 24.42
N PHE A 138 -31.62 -22.67 24.33
CA PHE A 138 -32.35 -23.93 24.33
C PHE A 138 -33.06 -24.21 25.65
N VAL A 139 -32.38 -24.08 26.80
CA VAL A 139 -33.01 -24.28 28.13
C VAL A 139 -34.18 -23.30 28.32
N ASN A 140 -33.99 -22.01 28.00
CA ASN A 140 -35.06 -21.02 28.06
C ASN A 140 -36.24 -21.36 27.12
N ALA A 141 -35.98 -21.94 25.95
CA ALA A 141 -37.04 -22.37 25.02
C ALA A 141 -37.79 -23.62 25.49
N VAL A 142 -37.14 -24.51 26.25
CA VAL A 142 -37.75 -25.68 26.92
C VAL A 142 -38.64 -25.23 28.08
N GLU A 143 -38.16 -24.35 28.97
CA GLU A 143 -38.94 -23.79 30.08
C GLU A 143 -40.15 -22.97 29.58
N ALA A 144 -40.00 -22.29 28.44
CA ALA A 144 -41.11 -21.59 27.77
C ALA A 144 -42.09 -22.53 27.03
N GLY A 145 -41.91 -23.85 27.08
CA GLY A 145 -42.80 -24.84 26.47
C GLY A 145 -42.82 -24.84 24.93
N LYS A 146 -41.77 -24.33 24.27
CA LYS A 146 -41.72 -24.14 22.81
C LYS A 146 -41.00 -25.25 22.04
N VAL A 147 -40.54 -26.29 22.73
CA VAL A 147 -39.85 -27.46 22.16
C VAL A 147 -40.77 -28.67 22.24
N GLU A 148 -41.07 -29.30 21.10
CA GLU A 148 -41.95 -30.47 21.03
C GLU A 148 -41.16 -31.77 21.27
N ARG A 149 -40.02 -31.91 20.57
CA ARG A 149 -39.24 -33.16 20.53
C ARG A 149 -37.75 -32.89 20.55
N VAL A 150 -37.03 -33.75 21.25
CA VAL A 150 -35.58 -33.72 21.42
C VAL A 150 -34.97 -35.06 21.01
N ARG A 151 -33.89 -35.00 20.24
CA ARG A 151 -33.10 -36.14 19.79
C ARG A 151 -31.66 -36.04 20.25
N PHE A 152 -31.26 -36.92 21.16
CA PHE A 152 -29.86 -37.00 21.62
C PHE A 152 -29.02 -37.83 20.63
N SER A 153 -27.82 -37.32 20.31
CA SER A 153 -26.80 -38.07 19.59
C SER A 153 -26.15 -39.12 20.50
N LYS A 154 -25.61 -40.19 19.90
CA LYS A 154 -25.01 -41.33 20.61
C LYS A 154 -23.89 -40.95 21.58
N ASP A 155 -23.13 -39.90 21.25
CA ASP A 155 -21.97 -39.45 22.04
C ASP A 155 -22.36 -38.45 23.15
N GLY A 156 -23.66 -38.16 23.34
CA GLY A 156 -24.19 -37.22 24.34
C GLY A 156 -23.83 -35.74 24.13
N SER A 157 -22.85 -35.43 23.26
CA SER A 157 -22.30 -34.09 23.03
C SER A 157 -23.18 -33.17 22.20
N GLN A 158 -24.17 -33.70 21.48
CA GLN A 158 -25.04 -32.94 20.58
C GLN A 158 -26.48 -33.43 20.63
N LEU A 159 -27.39 -32.49 20.45
CA LEU A 159 -28.83 -32.67 20.52
C LEU A 159 -29.50 -31.97 19.33
N GLN A 160 -30.44 -32.63 18.67
CA GLN A 160 -31.31 -32.04 17.66
C GLN A 160 -32.70 -31.80 18.27
N LEU A 161 -33.12 -30.55 18.35
CA LEU A 161 -34.47 -30.19 18.79
C LEU A 161 -35.40 -29.99 17.58
N THR A 162 -36.68 -30.24 17.81
CA THR A 162 -37.79 -29.82 16.95
C THR A 162 -38.70 -28.91 17.78
N ALA A 163 -38.77 -27.64 17.40
CA ALA A 163 -39.66 -26.67 18.01
C ALA A 163 -41.12 -26.89 17.58
N VAL A 164 -42.07 -26.36 18.36
CA VAL A 164 -43.52 -26.43 18.05
C VAL A 164 -43.86 -25.75 16.71
N ASP A 165 -43.05 -24.79 16.25
CA ASP A 165 -43.11 -24.16 14.92
C ASP A 165 -42.51 -25.04 13.79
N GLY A 166 -42.28 -26.34 14.04
CA GLY A 166 -41.70 -27.30 13.10
C GLY A 166 -40.20 -27.11 12.78
N ARG A 167 -39.58 -26.01 13.23
CA ARG A 167 -38.16 -25.71 13.01
C ARG A 167 -37.26 -26.72 13.72
N ARG A 168 -36.16 -27.10 13.06
CA ARG A 168 -35.12 -27.98 13.64
C ARG A 168 -33.82 -27.21 13.83
N ALA A 169 -33.20 -27.37 15.00
CA ALA A 169 -31.91 -26.80 15.33
C ALA A 169 -31.04 -27.82 16.05
N THR A 170 -29.71 -27.62 15.99
CA THR A 170 -28.73 -28.45 16.71
C THR A 170 -28.11 -27.65 17.85
N VAL A 171 -28.00 -28.26 19.02
CA VAL A 171 -27.39 -27.69 20.24
C VAL A 171 -26.21 -28.57 20.62
N VAL A 172 -25.07 -27.95 20.91
CA VAL A 172 -23.93 -28.63 21.53
C VAL A 172 -24.14 -28.58 23.04
N LEU A 173 -24.11 -29.76 23.68
CA LEU A 173 -24.42 -29.91 25.09
C LEU A 173 -23.15 -29.81 25.96
N PRO A 174 -23.15 -28.99 27.03
CA PRO A 174 -22.25 -29.22 28.16
C PRO A 174 -22.69 -30.48 28.91
N ASN A 175 -21.79 -31.05 29.72
CA ASN A 175 -22.09 -32.24 30.52
C ASN A 175 -22.94 -31.87 31.75
N ASP A 176 -24.26 -31.77 31.54
CA ASP A 176 -25.25 -31.32 32.52
C ASP A 176 -26.21 -32.48 32.88
N PRO A 177 -26.17 -33.00 34.13
CA PRO A 177 -27.00 -34.13 34.53
C PRO A 177 -28.49 -33.77 34.75
N ASP A 178 -28.82 -32.50 35.01
CA ASP A 178 -30.19 -32.08 35.39
C ASP A 178 -31.08 -31.76 34.17
N LEU A 179 -30.50 -31.79 32.97
CA LEU A 179 -31.19 -31.46 31.72
C LEU A 179 -32.31 -32.45 31.37
N VAL A 180 -32.12 -33.76 31.65
CA VAL A 180 -33.12 -34.79 31.34
C VAL A 180 -34.37 -34.60 32.21
N ASP A 181 -34.19 -34.30 33.48
CA ASP A 181 -35.29 -33.99 34.41
C ASP A 181 -36.03 -32.70 34.02
N THR A 182 -35.30 -31.70 33.51
CA THR A 182 -35.87 -30.44 33.03
C THR A 182 -36.70 -30.63 31.76
N LEU A 183 -36.26 -31.48 30.83
CA LEU A 183 -37.02 -31.85 29.64
C LEU A 183 -38.28 -32.67 29.99
N ALA A 184 -38.16 -33.61 30.92
CA ALA A 184 -39.28 -34.44 31.38
C ALA A 184 -40.38 -33.62 32.09
N LYS A 185 -39.99 -32.67 32.97
CA LYS A 185 -40.94 -31.77 33.65
C LYS A 185 -41.74 -30.88 32.70
N ASN A 186 -41.16 -30.49 31.57
CA ASN A 186 -41.79 -29.66 30.55
C ASN A 186 -42.50 -30.47 29.44
N GLY A 187 -42.60 -31.80 29.57
CA GLY A 187 -43.39 -32.64 28.67
C GLY A 187 -42.80 -32.83 27.26
N VAL A 188 -41.48 -32.64 27.10
CA VAL A 188 -40.80 -32.77 25.80
C VAL A 188 -40.61 -34.25 25.42
N ASP A 189 -40.89 -34.62 24.18
CA ASP A 189 -40.70 -35.97 23.66
C ASP A 189 -39.20 -36.28 23.47
N ILE A 190 -38.62 -37.09 24.36
CA ILE A 190 -37.19 -37.46 24.36
C ILE A 190 -37.01 -38.77 23.58
N SER A 191 -36.26 -38.70 22.48
CA SER A 191 -35.83 -39.88 21.72
C SER A 191 -34.30 -39.93 21.63
N VAL A 192 -33.72 -41.12 21.79
CA VAL A 192 -32.29 -41.35 21.50
C VAL A 192 -32.23 -41.99 20.12
N SER A 193 -31.40 -41.45 19.22
CA SER A 193 -31.26 -42.06 17.89
C SER A 193 -30.40 -43.33 17.99
N GLU A 194 -31.05 -44.49 18.05
CA GLU A 194 -30.40 -45.74 17.68
C GLU A 194 -29.90 -45.60 16.24
N GLY A 195 -28.58 -45.65 16.06
CA GLY A 195 -27.97 -45.45 14.74
C GLY A 195 -28.40 -46.56 13.78
N ASP A 196 -28.91 -46.16 12.62
CA ASP A 196 -29.30 -47.08 11.54
C ASP A 196 -28.11 -47.97 11.17
N GLN A 197 -28.15 -49.24 11.57
CA GLN A 197 -27.10 -50.22 11.28
C GLN A 197 -27.19 -50.75 9.85
N GLN A 198 -27.21 -49.85 8.87
CA GLN A 198 -26.91 -50.23 7.49
C GLN A 198 -25.42 -50.59 7.40
N GLY A 199 -25.17 -51.85 7.05
CA GLY A 199 -23.90 -52.53 7.29
C GLY A 199 -22.68 -51.77 6.74
N ASN A 200 -21.73 -51.51 7.64
CA ASN A 200 -20.51 -50.75 7.41
C ASN A 200 -19.49 -51.42 6.45
N TYR A 201 -19.91 -52.43 5.69
CA TYR A 201 -19.10 -53.18 4.74
C TYR A 201 -18.73 -52.37 3.49
N VAL A 202 -19.61 -51.47 3.03
CA VAL A 202 -19.36 -50.65 1.83
C VAL A 202 -18.30 -49.58 2.08
N ALA A 203 -18.32 -48.93 3.25
CA ALA A 203 -17.30 -47.95 3.64
C ALA A 203 -15.94 -48.62 3.92
N LEU A 204 -15.94 -49.83 4.52
CA LEU A 204 -14.73 -50.59 4.79
C LEU A 204 -14.09 -51.14 3.50
N LEU A 205 -14.91 -51.57 2.52
CA LEU A 205 -14.44 -51.84 1.17
C LEU A 205 -13.87 -50.58 0.50
N GLY A 206 -14.57 -49.44 0.55
CA GLY A 206 -14.08 -48.19 -0.05
C GLY A 206 -12.71 -47.74 0.48
N ASN A 207 -12.55 -47.71 1.81
CA ASN A 207 -11.33 -47.24 2.46
C ASN A 207 -10.14 -48.20 2.38
N ILE A 208 -10.35 -49.50 2.11
CA ILE A 208 -9.25 -50.47 1.94
C ILE A 208 -8.93 -50.71 0.45
N LEU A 209 -9.96 -50.74 -0.41
CA LEU A 209 -9.79 -50.99 -1.84
C LEU A 209 -9.13 -49.80 -2.55
N PHE A 210 -9.44 -48.56 -2.16
CA PHE A 210 -8.82 -47.38 -2.79
C PHE A 210 -7.29 -47.30 -2.56
N PRO A 211 -6.75 -47.48 -1.33
CA PRO A 211 -5.31 -47.62 -1.12
C PRO A 211 -4.71 -48.83 -1.86
N LEU A 212 -5.36 -50.00 -1.85
CA LEU A 212 -4.81 -51.19 -2.53
C LEU A 212 -4.76 -51.03 -4.06
N ILE A 213 -5.75 -50.36 -4.66
CA ILE A 213 -5.72 -50.03 -6.10
C ILE A 213 -4.68 -48.93 -6.38
N ALA A 214 -4.52 -47.94 -5.50
CA ALA A 214 -3.48 -46.91 -5.66
C ALA A 214 -2.07 -47.50 -5.55
N PHE A 215 -1.78 -48.33 -4.54
CA PHE A 215 -0.50 -49.01 -4.38
C PHE A 215 -0.26 -50.08 -5.45
N GLY A 216 -1.28 -50.87 -5.82
CA GLY A 216 -1.18 -51.86 -6.89
C GLY A 216 -0.98 -51.21 -8.26
N GLY A 217 -1.68 -50.11 -8.54
CA GLY A 217 -1.51 -49.30 -9.75
C GLY A 217 -0.14 -48.64 -9.82
N LEU A 218 0.34 -48.05 -8.71
CA LEU A 218 1.67 -47.46 -8.63
C LEU A 218 2.78 -48.52 -8.74
N PHE A 219 2.61 -49.69 -8.11
CA PHE A 219 3.51 -50.84 -8.24
C PHE A 219 3.56 -51.37 -9.68
N PHE A 220 2.41 -51.48 -10.36
CA PHE A 220 2.35 -51.89 -11.76
C PHE A 220 2.93 -50.83 -12.69
N LEU A 221 2.78 -49.53 -12.37
CA LEU A 221 3.37 -48.43 -13.14
C LEU A 221 4.90 -48.37 -12.96
N PHE A 222 5.42 -48.59 -11.74
CA PHE A 222 6.85 -48.78 -11.48
C PHE A 222 7.39 -50.03 -12.19
N ARG A 223 6.69 -51.16 -12.11
CA ARG A 223 7.09 -52.41 -12.78
C ARG A 223 7.00 -52.31 -14.31
N ARG A 224 6.12 -51.45 -14.85
CA ARG A 224 6.06 -51.14 -16.29
C ARG A 224 7.14 -50.14 -16.72
N ALA A 225 7.57 -49.23 -15.84
CA ALA A 225 8.74 -48.38 -16.05
C ALA A 225 10.07 -49.18 -15.99
N GLN A 226 10.07 -50.35 -15.34
CA GLN A 226 11.23 -51.25 -15.24
C GLN A 226 11.17 -52.46 -16.20
N GLY A 227 10.14 -52.54 -17.05
CA GLY A 227 9.81 -53.69 -17.90
C GLY A 227 10.17 -53.52 -19.38
N GLY A 228 11.27 -52.82 -19.70
CA GLY A 228 11.84 -52.69 -21.05
C GLY A 228 13.23 -53.31 -21.08
N GLU A 229 13.45 -54.29 -21.95
CA GLU A 229 14.59 -55.20 -21.87
C GLU A 229 15.89 -54.65 -22.50
N GLN A 230 17.02 -55.09 -21.93
CA GLN A 230 18.32 -55.32 -22.57
C GLN A 230 19.40 -54.21 -22.52
N GLY A 231 20.38 -54.41 -21.63
CA GLY A 231 21.61 -53.60 -21.50
C GLY A 231 22.31 -53.86 -20.16
N GLY A 232 23.10 -54.95 -20.07
CA GLY A 232 23.54 -55.50 -18.79
C GLY A 232 24.67 -54.74 -18.07
N GLY A 233 24.60 -54.75 -16.73
CA GLY A 233 25.66 -54.26 -15.84
C GLY A 233 25.20 -54.25 -14.38
N ASN A 234 25.73 -55.15 -13.55
CA ASN A 234 25.63 -55.07 -12.08
C ASN A 234 26.40 -53.82 -11.59
N PRO A 235 26.12 -53.23 -10.40
CA PRO A 235 25.78 -53.97 -9.18
C PRO A 235 24.71 -53.36 -8.26
N MET A 236 24.42 -54.12 -7.19
CA MET A 236 24.03 -53.63 -5.86
C MET A 236 24.42 -52.15 -5.58
N GLY A 237 23.43 -51.30 -5.33
CA GLY A 237 23.67 -49.94 -4.83
C GLY A 237 22.39 -49.22 -4.40
N GLY A 238 22.41 -48.59 -3.22
CA GLY A 238 21.52 -47.46 -2.93
C GLY A 238 20.43 -47.60 -1.87
N MET A 239 20.22 -48.74 -1.22
CA MET A 239 19.32 -48.82 -0.06
C MET A 239 20.10 -48.51 1.24
N GLY A 240 20.46 -47.24 1.40
CA GLY A 240 21.40 -46.78 2.42
C GLY A 240 21.18 -45.33 2.86
N GLY A 241 19.95 -44.97 3.25
CA GLY A 241 19.63 -43.72 3.93
C GLY A 241 19.20 -44.01 5.37
N GLY A 242 20.12 -43.89 6.32
CA GLY A 242 19.80 -44.05 7.75
C GLY A 242 19.09 -42.81 8.32
N PRO A 243 18.51 -42.87 9.54
CA PRO A 243 17.84 -41.74 10.18
C PRO A 243 18.70 -40.48 10.41
N MET A 244 20.02 -40.59 10.21
CA MET A 244 20.99 -39.49 10.33
C MET A 244 21.05 -38.57 9.10
N ASP A 245 20.47 -38.95 7.95
CA ASP A 245 20.61 -38.16 6.71
C ASP A 245 19.55 -37.04 6.58
N PHE A 246 18.66 -36.90 7.56
CA PHE A 246 17.69 -35.80 7.64
C PHE A 246 18.35 -34.43 7.93
N GLY A 247 19.60 -34.42 8.40
CA GLY A 247 20.35 -33.20 8.71
C GLY A 247 21.15 -32.58 7.54
N LYS A 248 21.40 -33.33 6.46
CA LYS A 248 22.17 -32.81 5.31
C LYS A 248 21.27 -32.13 4.31
N SER A 249 21.07 -30.83 4.50
CA SER A 249 20.24 -30.04 3.59
C SER A 249 20.85 -30.03 2.18
N LYS A 250 20.07 -30.42 1.17
CA LYS A 250 20.35 -30.06 -0.23
C LYS A 250 20.04 -28.56 -0.40
N SER A 251 20.87 -27.72 0.21
CA SER A 251 20.69 -26.28 0.29
C SER A 251 20.70 -25.64 -1.10
N LYS A 252 19.63 -24.89 -1.41
CA LYS A 252 19.41 -24.15 -2.67
C LYS A 252 20.23 -22.85 -2.76
N PHE A 253 21.40 -22.78 -2.12
CA PHE A 253 22.23 -21.58 -2.19
C PHE A 253 22.67 -21.35 -3.64
N GLN A 254 22.36 -20.16 -4.16
CA GLN A 254 22.78 -19.78 -5.50
C GLN A 254 24.22 -19.29 -5.41
N GLU A 255 25.15 -20.19 -5.75
CA GLU A 255 26.51 -19.81 -6.07
C GLU A 255 26.52 -19.16 -7.46
N ILE A 256 26.99 -17.93 -7.52
CA ILE A 256 27.17 -17.16 -8.75
C ILE A 256 28.68 -16.94 -8.91
N PRO A 257 29.36 -17.70 -9.78
CA PRO A 257 30.82 -17.59 -9.95
C PRO A 257 31.26 -16.23 -10.50
N GLU A 258 30.47 -15.66 -11.42
CA GLU A 258 30.64 -14.32 -11.97
C GLU A 258 29.28 -13.62 -11.94
N THR A 259 29.19 -12.45 -11.31
CA THR A 259 27.91 -11.72 -11.18
C THR A 259 27.51 -10.97 -12.46
N GLY A 260 28.47 -10.68 -13.34
CA GLY A 260 28.25 -9.92 -14.59
C GLY A 260 27.82 -8.47 -14.39
N VAL A 261 27.92 -7.94 -13.17
CA VAL A 261 27.51 -6.59 -12.77
C VAL A 261 28.68 -5.93 -12.05
N GLY A 262 29.08 -4.73 -12.48
CA GLY A 262 30.15 -3.94 -11.82
C GLY A 262 29.63 -2.61 -11.26
N PHE A 263 30.52 -1.79 -10.69
CA PHE A 263 30.11 -0.47 -10.16
C PHE A 263 29.63 0.52 -11.25
N ALA A 264 29.89 0.24 -12.53
CA ALA A 264 29.39 1.02 -13.68
C ALA A 264 27.89 0.80 -14.02
N ASP A 265 27.27 -0.20 -13.40
CA ASP A 265 25.84 -0.53 -13.56
C ASP A 265 25.00 -0.16 -12.33
N VAL A 266 25.64 0.40 -11.30
CA VAL A 266 24.99 0.96 -10.11
C VAL A 266 25.18 2.48 -10.13
N ALA A 267 24.12 3.23 -9.84
CA ALA A 267 24.12 4.70 -9.91
C ALA A 267 23.33 5.31 -8.73
N GLY A 268 23.62 6.57 -8.40
CA GLY A 268 22.90 7.33 -7.37
C GLY A 268 23.15 6.91 -5.93
N CYS A 269 24.30 6.28 -5.63
CA CYS A 269 24.68 5.85 -4.28
C CYS A 269 26.20 5.97 -4.04
N ASP A 270 26.82 7.05 -4.54
CA ASP A 270 28.27 7.13 -4.64
C ASP A 270 29.00 7.16 -3.28
N GLY A 271 28.37 7.67 -2.21
CA GLY A 271 28.87 7.52 -0.84
C GLY A 271 29.01 6.05 -0.42
N ALA A 272 27.94 5.26 -0.64
CA ALA A 272 27.95 3.82 -0.36
C ALA A 272 28.97 3.06 -1.23
N LYS A 273 29.18 3.47 -2.48
CA LYS A 273 30.24 2.91 -3.33
C LYS A 273 31.63 3.18 -2.76
N ILE A 274 31.91 4.39 -2.27
CA ILE A 274 33.22 4.76 -1.69
C ILE A 274 33.52 3.89 -0.47
N GLU A 275 32.56 3.70 0.44
CA GLU A 275 32.75 2.81 1.60
C GLU A 275 32.96 1.35 1.19
N LEU A 276 32.21 0.85 0.22
CA LEU A 276 32.36 -0.52 -0.29
C LEU A 276 33.61 -0.69 -1.18
N GLN A 277 34.21 0.38 -1.70
CA GLN A 277 35.46 0.33 -2.43
C GLN A 277 36.63 -0.12 -1.53
N GLU A 278 36.58 0.17 -0.22
CA GLU A 278 37.52 -0.39 0.77
C GLU A 278 37.39 -1.91 0.86
N VAL A 279 36.15 -2.44 0.84
CA VAL A 279 35.85 -3.87 0.89
C VAL A 279 36.37 -4.58 -0.38
N VAL A 280 36.23 -3.93 -1.55
CA VAL A 280 36.77 -4.44 -2.83
C VAL A 280 38.30 -4.42 -2.85
N ASP A 281 38.97 -3.35 -2.39
CA ASP A 281 40.45 -3.31 -2.34
C ASP A 281 41.00 -4.33 -1.34
N PHE A 282 40.31 -4.55 -0.22
CA PHE A 282 40.67 -5.61 0.71
C PHE A 282 40.58 -7.01 0.07
N LEU A 283 39.49 -7.34 -0.64
CA LEU A 283 39.36 -8.63 -1.33
C LEU A 283 40.41 -8.84 -2.42
N LYS A 284 40.81 -7.78 -3.13
CA LYS A 284 41.86 -7.82 -4.16
C LYS A 284 43.28 -7.92 -3.56
N ASN A 285 43.53 -7.21 -2.46
CA ASN A 285 44.87 -7.00 -1.90
C ASN A 285 44.93 -7.27 -0.38
N PRO A 286 44.57 -8.48 0.11
CA PRO A 286 44.49 -8.76 1.54
C PRO A 286 45.83 -8.64 2.29
N ASP A 287 46.95 -8.90 1.62
CA ASP A 287 48.30 -8.82 2.20
C ASP A 287 48.68 -7.39 2.60
N LYS A 288 48.25 -6.38 1.83
CA LYS A 288 48.48 -4.95 2.09
C LYS A 288 47.94 -4.53 3.46
N TYR A 289 46.75 -5.01 3.81
CA TYR A 289 46.10 -4.74 5.10
C TYR A 289 46.69 -5.60 6.22
N THR A 290 46.99 -6.86 5.93
CA THR A 290 47.58 -7.81 6.89
C THR A 290 48.97 -7.34 7.34
N ALA A 291 49.80 -6.83 6.43
CA ALA A 291 51.14 -6.31 6.73
C ALA A 291 51.13 -5.06 7.64
N LEU A 292 50.04 -4.29 7.61
CA LEU A 292 49.82 -3.13 8.49
C LEU A 292 49.14 -3.50 9.82
N GLY A 293 48.82 -4.78 10.05
CA GLY A 293 48.08 -5.23 11.23
C GLY A 293 46.62 -4.76 11.28
N ALA A 294 46.07 -4.30 10.15
CA ALA A 294 44.69 -3.84 10.08
C ALA A 294 43.73 -5.03 10.26
N LYS A 295 42.75 -4.87 11.17
CA LYS A 295 41.65 -5.83 11.29
C LYS A 295 40.65 -5.61 10.17
N ILE A 296 40.21 -6.72 9.61
CA ILE A 296 39.34 -6.76 8.43
C ILE A 296 37.89 -6.78 8.89
N PRO A 297 37.00 -6.00 8.26
CA PRO A 297 35.58 -6.06 8.56
C PRO A 297 35.04 -7.44 8.20
N LYS A 298 34.47 -8.14 9.19
CA LYS A 298 33.90 -9.48 8.99
C LYS A 298 32.54 -9.41 8.32
N GLY A 299 31.81 -8.32 8.55
CA GLY A 299 30.50 -8.10 7.95
C GLY A 299 30.15 -6.64 7.78
N CYS A 300 29.42 -6.37 6.70
CA CYS A 300 28.90 -5.05 6.37
C CYS A 300 27.39 -5.11 6.18
N LEU A 301 26.66 -4.28 6.91
CA LEU A 301 25.21 -4.17 6.83
C LEU A 301 24.83 -2.99 5.91
N LEU A 302 24.16 -3.29 4.81
CA LEU A 302 23.53 -2.31 3.91
C LEU A 302 22.16 -1.94 4.48
N VAL A 303 22.02 -0.70 4.94
CA VAL A 303 20.79 -0.17 5.54
C VAL A 303 20.16 0.83 4.59
N GLY A 304 18.86 0.73 4.30
CA GLY A 304 18.17 1.78 3.56
C GLY A 304 16.78 1.36 3.07
N PRO A 305 16.01 2.25 2.46
CA PRO A 305 14.67 1.93 1.94
C PRO A 305 14.65 0.75 0.95
N PRO A 306 13.52 0.06 0.77
CA PRO A 306 13.37 -0.92 -0.31
C PRO A 306 13.56 -0.22 -1.67
N GLY A 307 14.06 -0.94 -2.67
CA GLY A 307 14.24 -0.41 -4.03
C GLY A 307 15.48 0.47 -4.28
N THR A 308 16.30 0.78 -3.26
CA THR A 308 17.55 1.55 -3.43
C THR A 308 18.74 0.75 -3.99
N GLY A 309 18.52 -0.51 -4.41
CA GLY A 309 19.52 -1.30 -5.11
C GLY A 309 20.54 -2.03 -4.22
N LYS A 310 20.30 -2.19 -2.90
CA LYS A 310 21.19 -2.91 -1.96
C LYS A 310 21.71 -4.26 -2.50
N THR A 311 20.81 -5.11 -3.00
CA THR A 311 21.12 -6.42 -3.60
C THR A 311 21.95 -6.31 -4.90
N LEU A 312 21.75 -5.24 -5.68
CA LEU A 312 22.53 -4.96 -6.90
C LEU A 312 23.93 -4.46 -6.54
N LEU A 313 24.04 -3.60 -5.54
CA LEU A 313 25.29 -3.08 -5.00
C LEU A 313 26.16 -4.21 -4.42
N ALA A 314 25.58 -5.16 -3.68
CA ALA A 314 26.30 -6.34 -3.20
C ALA A 314 26.84 -7.23 -4.34
N LYS A 315 26.06 -7.42 -5.43
CA LYS A 315 26.52 -8.12 -6.64
C LYS A 315 27.62 -7.36 -7.38
N ALA A 316 27.56 -6.03 -7.38
CA ALA A 316 28.57 -5.16 -7.96
C ALA A 316 29.89 -5.22 -7.18
N VAL A 317 29.87 -5.25 -5.84
CA VAL A 317 31.07 -5.46 -5.01
C VAL A 317 31.77 -6.77 -5.38
N ALA A 318 31.02 -7.86 -5.56
CA ALA A 318 31.58 -9.15 -5.93
C ALA A 318 32.12 -9.22 -7.37
N GLY A 319 31.42 -8.58 -8.32
CA GLY A 319 31.89 -8.45 -9.70
C GLY A 319 33.15 -7.59 -9.81
N GLU A 320 33.18 -6.46 -9.10
CA GLU A 320 34.34 -5.58 -9.04
C GLU A 320 35.54 -6.29 -8.40
N ALA A 321 35.32 -7.10 -7.35
CA ALA A 321 36.34 -7.91 -6.69
C ALA A 321 36.78 -9.16 -7.49
N ASN A 322 35.97 -9.62 -8.45
CA ASN A 322 36.11 -10.90 -9.17
C ASN A 322 36.17 -12.13 -8.22
N THR A 323 35.29 -12.13 -7.20
CA THR A 323 35.19 -13.21 -6.19
C THR A 323 33.83 -13.90 -6.25
N PRO A 324 33.74 -15.23 -5.98
CA PRO A 324 32.47 -15.93 -5.94
C PRO A 324 31.45 -15.28 -4.99
N PHE A 325 30.19 -15.23 -5.44
CA PHE A 325 29.08 -14.63 -4.71
C PHE A 325 28.06 -15.70 -4.30
N PHE A 326 27.83 -15.86 -3.00
CA PHE A 326 26.78 -16.72 -2.44
C PHE A 326 25.60 -15.86 -2.02
N SER A 327 24.44 -16.05 -2.67
CA SER A 327 23.21 -15.32 -2.32
C SER A 327 22.23 -16.21 -1.56
N CYS A 328 21.70 -15.72 -0.45
CA CYS A 328 20.54 -16.29 0.24
C CYS A 328 19.62 -15.19 0.78
N ALA A 329 18.32 -15.48 0.88
CA ALA A 329 17.39 -14.65 1.63
C ALA A 329 17.30 -15.18 3.06
N ALA A 330 17.28 -14.31 4.07
CA ALA A 330 17.25 -14.74 5.46
C ALA A 330 16.00 -15.56 5.82
N SER A 331 14.90 -15.31 5.12
CA SER A 331 13.66 -16.09 5.21
C SER A 331 13.83 -17.58 4.86
N GLU A 332 14.87 -17.97 4.10
CA GLU A 332 15.21 -19.38 3.84
C GLU A 332 15.78 -20.13 5.06
N PHE A 333 16.16 -19.40 6.12
CA PHE A 333 16.62 -19.97 7.38
C PHE A 333 15.53 -20.07 8.45
N VAL A 334 14.29 -19.64 8.16
CA VAL A 334 13.15 -19.73 9.09
C VAL A 334 12.24 -20.87 8.64
N GLU A 335 12.26 -22.00 9.35
CA GLU A 335 11.41 -23.16 9.05
C GLU A 335 10.65 -23.68 10.27
N LEU A 336 9.63 -24.51 10.02
CA LEU A 336 8.81 -25.14 11.07
C LEU A 336 9.58 -26.13 11.95
N PHE A 337 10.78 -26.55 11.55
CA PHE A 337 11.58 -27.55 12.24
C PHE A 337 12.80 -26.92 12.92
N VAL A 338 12.77 -26.93 14.26
CA VAL A 338 13.87 -26.44 15.12
C VAL A 338 15.20 -27.06 14.69
N GLY A 339 16.21 -26.22 14.51
CA GLY A 339 17.57 -26.62 14.15
C GLY A 339 17.87 -26.73 12.65
N VAL A 340 16.87 -26.75 11.76
CA VAL A 340 17.11 -26.81 10.31
C VAL A 340 17.75 -25.53 9.79
N GLY A 341 17.25 -24.36 10.21
CA GLY A 341 17.86 -23.06 9.89
C GLY A 341 19.32 -22.96 10.34
N ALA A 342 19.62 -23.35 11.58
CA ALA A 342 20.97 -23.41 12.10
C ALA A 342 21.90 -24.36 11.29
N SER A 343 21.39 -25.52 10.83
CA SER A 343 22.18 -26.42 9.98
C SER A 343 22.50 -25.79 8.61
N ARG A 344 21.54 -25.08 8.00
CA ARG A 344 21.75 -24.35 6.74
C ARG A 344 22.80 -23.25 6.86
N VAL A 345 22.81 -22.53 7.99
CA VAL A 345 23.84 -21.52 8.26
C VAL A 345 25.24 -22.16 8.30
N ARG A 346 25.41 -23.32 8.95
CA ARG A 346 26.69 -24.06 8.92
C ARG A 346 27.07 -24.49 7.50
N ASP A 347 26.15 -25.13 6.78
CA ASP A 347 26.36 -25.58 5.40
C ASP A 347 26.81 -24.44 4.47
N LEU A 348 26.23 -23.23 4.65
CA LEU A 348 26.58 -22.03 3.89
C LEU A 348 28.01 -21.57 4.19
N PHE A 349 28.36 -21.45 5.47
CA PHE A 349 29.68 -20.98 5.89
C PHE A 349 30.79 -21.99 5.59
N GLU A 350 30.53 -23.30 5.66
CA GLU A 350 31.48 -24.33 5.22
C GLU A 350 31.76 -24.24 3.70
N LYS A 351 30.72 -24.11 2.87
CA LYS A 351 30.87 -23.92 1.42
C LYS A 351 31.62 -22.63 1.06
N ALA A 352 31.35 -21.54 1.77
CA ALA A 352 32.05 -20.27 1.58
C ALA A 352 33.52 -20.36 1.98
N LYS A 353 33.84 -20.95 3.15
CA LYS A 353 35.22 -21.20 3.60
C LYS A 353 36.02 -22.05 2.60
N ALA A 354 35.38 -23.01 1.93
CA ALA A 354 36.00 -23.84 0.89
C ALA A 354 36.29 -23.09 -0.44
N LYS A 355 35.70 -21.90 -0.65
CA LYS A 355 35.85 -21.08 -1.87
C LYS A 355 36.35 -19.66 -1.59
N ALA A 356 37.06 -19.47 -0.48
CA ALA A 356 37.68 -18.19 -0.14
C ALA A 356 38.79 -17.80 -1.15
N PRO A 357 38.95 -16.51 -1.50
CA PRO A 357 38.16 -15.36 -1.03
C PRO A 357 36.78 -15.28 -1.69
N CYS A 358 35.74 -15.00 -0.91
CA CYS A 358 34.35 -14.94 -1.41
C CYS A 358 33.44 -14.02 -0.56
N ILE A 359 32.28 -13.70 -1.12
CA ILE A 359 31.24 -12.89 -0.46
C ILE A 359 30.01 -13.77 -0.19
N ILE A 360 29.53 -13.71 1.05
CA ILE A 360 28.19 -14.20 1.44
C ILE A 360 27.27 -13.00 1.49
N PHE A 361 26.14 -13.03 0.77
CA PHE A 361 25.11 -12.00 0.83
C PHE A 361 23.80 -12.55 1.40
N ILE A 362 23.35 -11.94 2.50
CA ILE A 362 22.10 -12.26 3.22
C ILE A 362 21.10 -11.12 3.03
N ASP A 363 20.08 -11.33 2.19
CA ASP A 363 19.00 -10.34 2.03
C ASP A 363 17.95 -10.46 3.13
N GLU A 364 17.22 -9.37 3.40
CA GLU A 364 16.15 -9.27 4.41
C GLU A 364 16.55 -9.80 5.81
N ILE A 365 17.76 -9.46 6.29
CA ILE A 365 18.29 -10.00 7.55
C ILE A 365 17.40 -9.72 8.77
N ASP A 366 16.49 -8.75 8.72
CA ASP A 366 15.48 -8.50 9.76
C ASP A 366 14.48 -9.64 9.96
N ALA A 367 14.25 -10.50 8.96
CA ALA A 367 13.43 -11.71 9.11
C ALA A 367 14.01 -12.65 10.19
N VAL A 368 15.32 -12.93 10.13
CA VAL A 368 16.00 -13.71 11.17
C VAL A 368 16.49 -12.85 12.32
N GLY A 369 16.78 -11.56 12.13
CA GLY A 369 17.59 -10.74 13.05
C GLY A 369 16.83 -9.81 14.00
N ARG A 370 15.51 -9.70 13.89
CA ARG A 370 14.64 -8.90 14.78
C ARG A 370 14.84 -9.14 16.30
N GLN A 371 14.91 -8.07 17.09
CA GLN A 371 15.00 -8.12 18.54
C GLN A 371 13.77 -8.81 19.18
N ARG A 372 13.98 -9.49 20.32
CA ARG A 372 12.91 -10.18 21.08
C ARG A 372 11.77 -9.22 21.44
N GLY A 373 10.55 -9.55 20.99
CA GLY A 373 9.34 -9.04 21.62
C GLY A 373 8.98 -9.86 22.85
N ALA A 374 8.31 -9.27 23.84
CA ALA A 374 7.84 -9.95 25.06
C ALA A 374 6.62 -10.89 24.81
N GLY A 375 6.67 -11.66 23.72
CA GLY A 375 5.64 -12.61 23.32
C GLY A 375 5.83 -13.96 23.99
N MET A 376 4.92 -14.30 24.90
CA MET A 376 4.88 -15.57 25.63
C MET A 376 4.36 -16.70 24.73
N GLY A 377 5.20 -17.19 23.80
CA GLY A 377 4.85 -18.28 22.88
C GLY A 377 6.08 -18.84 22.13
N GLY A 378 6.22 -20.17 22.11
CA GLY A 378 7.40 -20.91 21.63
C GLY A 378 7.63 -20.94 20.12
N GLY A 379 7.29 -19.86 19.40
CA GLY A 379 7.63 -19.68 17.98
C GLY A 379 8.97 -18.97 17.75
N ASN A 380 9.63 -18.48 18.80
CA ASN A 380 10.90 -17.75 18.70
C ASN A 380 12.14 -18.65 18.72
N ASP A 381 12.03 -19.88 19.25
CA ASP A 381 13.18 -20.72 19.61
C ASP A 381 14.02 -21.13 18.38
N GLU A 382 13.37 -21.46 17.27
CA GLU A 382 14.02 -21.81 16.00
C GLU A 382 14.81 -20.63 15.43
N ARG A 383 14.15 -19.46 15.37
CA ARG A 383 14.71 -18.21 14.87
C ARG A 383 15.90 -17.76 15.72
N GLU A 384 15.80 -17.85 17.04
CA GLU A 384 16.91 -17.55 17.95
C GLU A 384 18.07 -18.53 17.81
N GLN A 385 17.81 -19.83 17.61
CA GLN A 385 18.86 -20.81 17.36
C GLN A 385 19.60 -20.50 16.04
N THR A 386 18.87 -20.12 15.01
CA THR A 386 19.41 -19.69 13.70
C THR A 386 20.27 -18.42 13.82
N ILE A 387 19.81 -17.38 14.54
CA ILE A 387 20.63 -16.18 14.82
C ILE A 387 21.91 -16.58 15.56
N ASN A 388 21.79 -17.32 16.66
CA ASN A 388 22.95 -17.67 17.49
C ASN A 388 23.97 -18.52 16.71
N GLN A 389 23.53 -19.35 15.76
CA GLN A 389 24.45 -20.06 14.86
C GLN A 389 25.14 -19.09 13.88
N LEU A 390 24.43 -18.13 13.28
CA LEU A 390 25.03 -17.11 12.42
C LEU A 390 26.09 -16.29 13.18
N LEU A 391 25.77 -15.87 14.40
CA LEU A 391 26.69 -15.17 15.29
C LEU A 391 27.93 -16.02 15.62
N SER A 392 27.73 -17.31 15.91
CA SER A 392 28.81 -18.27 16.20
C SER A 392 29.76 -18.46 15.00
N GLU A 393 29.22 -18.56 13.77
CA GLU A 393 30.04 -18.66 12.56
C GLU A 393 30.82 -17.37 12.28
N MET A 394 30.21 -16.19 12.48
CA MET A 394 30.88 -14.90 12.32
C MET A 394 31.98 -14.68 13.36
N ASP A 395 31.71 -14.99 14.63
CA ASP A 395 32.70 -14.90 15.71
C ASP A 395 33.84 -15.93 15.48
N GLY A 396 33.50 -17.13 15.00
CA GLY A 396 34.40 -18.27 14.74
C GLY A 396 35.45 -18.06 13.65
N PHE A 397 35.33 -17.02 12.80
CA PHE A 397 36.43 -16.61 11.93
C PHE A 397 37.61 -16.12 12.77
N SER A 398 38.65 -16.94 12.86
CA SER A 398 39.95 -16.58 13.44
C SER A 398 41.00 -16.43 12.34
N GLY A 399 41.75 -15.33 12.36
CA GLY A 399 42.68 -14.96 11.28
C GLY A 399 42.01 -14.28 10.08
N ASN A 400 42.75 -14.16 8.98
CA ASN A 400 42.29 -13.57 7.73
C ASN A 400 41.85 -14.68 6.75
N THR A 401 40.58 -15.09 6.84
CA THR A 401 40.03 -16.18 6.01
C THR A 401 39.48 -15.70 4.65
N GLY A 402 39.55 -14.42 4.31
CA GLY A 402 39.09 -13.88 3.02
C GLY A 402 37.57 -14.01 2.74
N VAL A 403 36.75 -14.28 3.76
CA VAL A 403 35.29 -14.38 3.64
C VAL A 403 34.65 -13.15 4.26
N ILE A 404 33.75 -12.49 3.53
CA ILE A 404 33.03 -11.28 4.00
C ILE A 404 31.53 -11.51 3.93
N VAL A 405 30.82 -11.16 5.01
CA VAL A 405 29.36 -11.26 5.08
C VAL A 405 28.72 -9.90 4.81
N LEU A 406 28.16 -9.73 3.62
CA LEU A 406 27.27 -8.62 3.32
C LEU A 406 25.85 -8.99 3.76
N ALA A 407 25.14 -8.09 4.43
CA ALA A 407 23.72 -8.25 4.72
C ALA A 407 22.93 -7.01 4.28
N ALA A 408 21.66 -7.17 3.93
CA ALA A 408 20.78 -6.06 3.62
C ALA A 408 19.55 -6.04 4.54
N THR A 409 19.16 -4.85 4.98
CA THR A 409 17.90 -4.64 5.70
C THR A 409 17.20 -3.38 5.23
N ASN A 410 15.87 -3.38 5.34
CA ASN A 410 15.05 -2.17 5.23
C ASN A 410 14.84 -1.47 6.59
N ARG A 411 15.23 -2.13 7.69
CA ARG A 411 14.85 -1.78 9.06
C ARG A 411 15.95 -2.12 10.07
N ALA A 412 16.93 -1.22 10.20
CA ALA A 412 17.95 -1.35 11.24
C ALA A 412 17.38 -1.17 12.66
N ASP A 413 16.26 -0.46 12.80
CA ASP A 413 15.57 -0.17 14.06
C ASP A 413 15.10 -1.42 14.81
N VAL A 414 14.77 -2.49 14.09
CA VAL A 414 14.26 -3.73 14.70
C VAL A 414 15.33 -4.78 14.94
N LEU A 415 16.57 -4.60 14.46
CA LEU A 415 17.60 -5.64 14.56
C LEU A 415 18.12 -5.80 15.99
N ASP A 416 18.47 -7.03 16.35
CA ASP A 416 19.16 -7.29 17.62
C ASP A 416 20.53 -6.60 17.62
N SER A 417 20.74 -5.75 18.63
CA SER A 417 22.01 -5.13 19.01
C SER A 417 23.21 -6.09 18.98
N ALA A 418 22.99 -7.40 19.20
CA ALA A 418 24.01 -8.44 19.13
C ALA A 418 24.65 -8.56 17.73
N LEU A 419 23.89 -8.36 16.65
CA LEU A 419 24.38 -8.41 15.26
C LEU A 419 25.32 -7.23 14.95
N LEU A 420 25.05 -6.07 15.54
CA LEU A 420 25.76 -4.80 15.31
C LEU A 420 27.02 -4.63 16.16
N ARG A 421 27.45 -5.67 16.91
CA ARG A 421 28.65 -5.60 17.76
C ARG A 421 29.93 -5.71 16.91
N PRO A 422 31.02 -5.03 17.29
CA PRO A 422 32.31 -5.15 16.60
C PRO A 422 32.76 -6.61 16.47
N GLY A 423 33.18 -7.01 15.26
CA GLY A 423 33.49 -8.39 14.91
C GLY A 423 32.34 -9.17 14.28
N ARG A 424 31.16 -8.57 14.09
CA ARG A 424 30.01 -9.15 13.37
C ARG A 424 29.66 -8.26 12.17
N PHE A 425 28.59 -7.48 12.23
CA PHE A 425 28.34 -6.38 11.28
C PHE A 425 28.98 -5.11 11.82
N ASP A 426 30.31 -5.03 11.68
CA ASP A 426 31.13 -3.94 12.22
C ASP A 426 31.15 -2.69 11.33
N ARG A 427 30.74 -2.81 10.06
CA ARG A 427 30.40 -1.68 9.18
C ARG A 427 28.91 -1.63 8.91
N GLN A 428 28.36 -0.42 8.90
CA GLN A 428 27.00 -0.11 8.46
C GLN A 428 27.10 0.94 7.36
N VAL A 429 26.63 0.61 6.16
CA VAL A 429 26.66 1.49 4.99
C VAL A 429 25.21 1.87 4.67
N THR A 430 24.91 3.15 4.75
CA THR A 430 23.57 3.65 4.41
C THR A 430 23.42 3.79 2.91
N VAL A 431 22.34 3.25 2.36
CA VAL A 431 21.97 3.29 0.94
C VAL A 431 20.63 4.02 0.82
N ASP A 432 20.73 5.34 0.89
CA ASP A 432 19.60 6.27 0.85
C ASP A 432 18.90 6.33 -0.52
N ARG A 433 17.86 7.16 -0.61
CA ARG A 433 17.19 7.45 -1.88
C ARG A 433 18.11 8.32 -2.76
N PRO A 434 18.12 8.12 -4.08
CA PRO A 434 18.96 8.89 -4.98
C PRO A 434 18.53 10.37 -5.06
N ASP A 435 19.54 11.23 -5.02
CA ASP A 435 19.47 12.65 -5.36
C ASP A 435 19.12 12.85 -6.85
N VAL A 436 19.00 14.08 -7.32
CA VAL A 436 18.55 14.34 -8.69
C VAL A 436 19.58 13.91 -9.74
N GLN A 437 20.88 14.12 -9.49
CA GLN A 437 21.94 13.61 -10.36
C GLN A 437 21.93 12.06 -10.35
N GLY A 438 21.81 11.46 -9.17
CA GLY A 438 21.66 10.01 -9.01
C GLY A 438 20.47 9.43 -9.78
N ARG A 439 19.31 10.09 -9.74
CA ARG A 439 18.13 9.68 -10.54
C ARG A 439 18.38 9.81 -12.04
N VAL A 440 19.09 10.84 -12.50
CA VAL A 440 19.51 10.97 -13.91
C VAL A 440 20.45 9.83 -14.32
N GLU A 441 21.45 9.50 -13.51
CA GLU A 441 22.37 8.39 -13.80
C GLU A 441 21.68 7.02 -13.77
N ILE A 442 20.77 6.79 -12.82
CA ILE A 442 19.93 5.58 -12.79
C ILE A 442 19.06 5.46 -14.06
N LEU A 443 18.42 6.56 -14.47
CA LEU A 443 17.65 6.60 -15.71
C LEU A 443 18.53 6.31 -16.95
N LYS A 444 19.76 6.85 -17.01
CA LYS A 444 20.75 6.55 -18.07
C LYS A 444 21.13 5.07 -18.09
N VAL A 445 21.37 4.44 -16.93
CA VAL A 445 21.66 2.99 -16.86
C VAL A 445 20.47 2.18 -17.39
N HIS A 446 19.25 2.47 -16.91
CA HIS A 446 18.05 1.74 -17.32
C HIS A 446 17.54 2.11 -18.73
N SER A 447 18.07 3.14 -19.38
CA SER A 447 17.80 3.46 -20.78
C SER A 447 18.71 2.75 -21.79
N ARG A 448 19.88 2.20 -21.38
CA ARG A 448 20.86 1.58 -22.31
C ARG A 448 20.28 0.52 -23.26
N GLY A 449 19.20 -0.17 -22.86
CA GLY A 449 18.48 -1.17 -23.65
C GLY A 449 17.15 -0.71 -24.26
N LYS A 450 16.87 0.60 -24.33
CA LYS A 450 15.59 1.15 -24.79
C LYS A 450 15.80 2.25 -25.84
N THR A 451 15.00 2.24 -26.91
CA THR A 451 15.04 3.27 -27.94
C THR A 451 14.26 4.51 -27.48
N LEU A 452 14.96 5.53 -26.97
CA LEU A 452 14.37 6.82 -26.62
C LEU A 452 14.29 7.74 -27.85
N ALA A 453 13.20 8.49 -27.97
CA ALA A 453 13.06 9.54 -28.97
C ALA A 453 13.77 10.83 -28.51
N LYS A 454 13.99 11.76 -29.47
CA LYS A 454 14.85 12.95 -29.28
C LYS A 454 14.25 14.04 -28.37
N ASP A 455 12.98 13.94 -28.06
CA ASP A 455 12.21 14.82 -27.17
C ASP A 455 12.32 14.42 -25.69
N VAL A 456 12.88 13.24 -25.39
CA VAL A 456 13.04 12.74 -24.02
C VAL A 456 14.23 13.41 -23.33
N ASP A 457 13.92 14.26 -22.36
CA ASP A 457 14.87 14.88 -21.44
C ASP A 457 14.84 14.16 -20.09
N LEU A 458 15.85 13.31 -19.84
CA LEU A 458 15.96 12.52 -18.61
C LEU A 458 16.16 13.39 -17.35
N GLU A 459 16.69 14.60 -17.49
CA GLU A 459 16.83 15.53 -16.36
C GLU A 459 15.46 16.04 -15.91
N LYS A 460 14.61 16.44 -16.86
CA LYS A 460 13.20 16.79 -16.55
C LYS A 460 12.42 15.62 -15.97
N VAL A 461 12.67 14.39 -16.41
CA VAL A 461 12.05 13.18 -15.81
C VAL A 461 12.54 12.97 -14.36
N ALA A 462 13.83 13.13 -14.09
CA ALA A 462 14.39 13.01 -12.73
C ALA A 462 13.83 14.07 -11.76
N ARG A 463 13.63 15.31 -12.22
CA ARG A 463 12.98 16.38 -11.42
C ARG A 463 11.50 16.12 -11.16
N ARG A 464 10.79 15.48 -12.09
CA ARG A 464 9.37 15.06 -11.94
C ARG A 464 9.17 13.76 -11.16
N THR A 465 10.25 13.10 -10.71
CA THR A 465 10.21 11.86 -9.91
C THR A 465 10.82 12.04 -8.51
N PRO A 466 10.40 13.06 -7.72
CA PRO A 466 10.93 13.29 -6.39
C PRO A 466 10.72 12.08 -5.48
N GLY A 467 11.76 11.68 -4.76
CA GLY A 467 11.73 10.55 -3.83
C GLY A 467 11.63 9.16 -4.48
N PHE A 468 11.63 9.02 -5.82
CA PHE A 468 11.63 7.70 -6.47
C PHE A 468 12.94 6.97 -6.18
N THR A 469 12.85 5.67 -5.88
CA THR A 469 14.00 4.78 -5.70
C THR A 469 14.51 4.26 -7.06
N GLY A 470 15.65 3.58 -7.06
CA GLY A 470 16.20 2.99 -8.28
C GLY A 470 15.24 2.00 -8.95
N ALA A 471 14.57 1.16 -8.14
CA ALA A 471 13.54 0.25 -8.60
C ALA A 471 12.30 0.98 -9.18
N ASP A 472 11.89 2.11 -8.59
CA ASP A 472 10.76 2.89 -9.10
C ASP A 472 11.08 3.52 -10.47
N LEU A 473 12.32 3.99 -10.67
CA LEU A 473 12.79 4.51 -11.95
C LEU A 473 12.96 3.41 -13.02
N GLN A 474 13.43 2.23 -12.61
CA GLN A 474 13.45 1.05 -13.48
C GLN A 474 12.02 0.69 -13.93
N ASN A 475 11.07 0.69 -12.99
CA ASN A 475 9.66 0.41 -13.26
C ASN A 475 9.02 1.48 -14.15
N LEU A 476 9.32 2.77 -13.93
CA LEU A 476 8.85 3.88 -14.78
C LEU A 476 9.24 3.70 -16.24
N LEU A 477 10.52 3.45 -16.52
CA LEU A 477 10.97 3.22 -17.90
C LEU A 477 10.44 1.89 -18.48
N ASN A 478 10.12 0.92 -17.64
CA ASN A 478 9.52 -0.35 -18.07
C ASN A 478 8.03 -0.19 -18.44
N GLU A 479 7.23 0.47 -17.60
CA GLU A 479 5.83 0.80 -17.88
C GLU A 479 5.73 1.71 -19.12
N ALA A 480 6.63 2.69 -19.29
CA ALA A 480 6.70 3.50 -20.50
C ALA A 480 6.94 2.62 -21.75
N ALA A 481 7.88 1.67 -21.69
CA ALA A 481 8.14 0.71 -22.77
C ALA A 481 6.91 -0.17 -23.10
N ILE A 482 6.17 -0.61 -22.08
CA ILE A 482 4.93 -1.38 -22.23
C ILE A 482 3.82 -0.52 -22.87
N LEU A 483 3.71 0.76 -22.50
CA LEU A 483 2.75 1.70 -23.11
C LEU A 483 3.11 1.99 -24.58
N ALA A 484 4.38 2.23 -24.91
CA ALA A 484 4.85 2.40 -26.28
C ALA A 484 4.54 1.16 -27.13
N ALA A 485 4.87 -0.04 -26.63
CA ALA A 485 4.57 -1.30 -27.30
C ALA A 485 3.06 -1.50 -27.52
N ARG A 486 2.23 -1.18 -26.52
CA ARG A 486 0.75 -1.24 -26.63
C ARG A 486 0.19 -0.25 -27.65
N ARG A 487 0.86 0.90 -27.85
CA ARG A 487 0.57 1.89 -28.91
C ARG A 487 1.16 1.52 -30.27
N ASN A 488 1.89 0.40 -30.39
CA ASN A 488 2.66 -0.02 -31.57
C ASN A 488 3.72 1.01 -32.01
N LEU A 489 4.27 1.78 -31.06
CA LEU A 489 5.37 2.72 -31.29
C LEU A 489 6.72 2.00 -31.28
N LYS A 490 7.69 2.55 -32.02
CA LYS A 490 9.06 2.01 -32.13
C LYS A 490 10.06 2.68 -31.20
N GLU A 491 9.72 3.86 -30.70
CA GLU A 491 10.55 4.71 -29.85
C GLU A 491 9.69 5.20 -28.68
N LEU A 492 10.35 5.51 -27.57
CA LEU A 492 9.74 6.07 -26.37
C LEU A 492 9.78 7.59 -26.42
N SER A 493 8.63 8.26 -26.48
CA SER A 493 8.53 9.72 -26.42
C SER A 493 8.36 10.22 -24.99
N LYS A 494 8.39 11.55 -24.81
CA LYS A 494 8.05 12.24 -23.56
C LYS A 494 6.67 11.82 -23.04
N ASP A 495 5.71 11.57 -23.93
CA ASP A 495 4.30 11.34 -23.57
C ASP A 495 4.10 9.96 -22.92
N GLU A 496 4.75 8.89 -23.43
CA GLU A 496 4.69 7.58 -22.78
C GLU A 496 5.33 7.58 -21.38
N ILE A 497 6.39 8.38 -21.16
CA ILE A 497 7.03 8.49 -19.85
C ILE A 497 6.14 9.29 -18.89
N ALA A 498 5.46 10.35 -19.36
CA ALA A 498 4.50 11.10 -18.57
C ALA A 498 3.27 10.24 -18.19
N ASP A 499 2.73 9.48 -19.15
CA ASP A 499 1.62 8.55 -18.90
C ASP A 499 1.99 7.42 -17.93
N ALA A 500 3.23 6.89 -18.03
CA ALA A 500 3.74 5.89 -17.11
C ALA A 500 3.93 6.46 -15.69
N LEU A 501 4.41 7.70 -15.56
CA LEU A 501 4.55 8.39 -14.29
C LEU A 501 3.20 8.58 -13.60
N GLU A 502 2.22 9.10 -14.34
CA GLU A 502 0.83 9.26 -13.84
C GLU A 502 0.22 7.91 -13.47
N ARG A 503 0.48 6.85 -14.25
CA ARG A 503 0.01 5.49 -13.96
C ARG A 503 0.62 4.89 -12.69
N ILE A 504 1.88 5.21 -12.38
CA ILE A 504 2.56 4.74 -11.16
C ILE A 504 2.04 5.49 -9.92
N ILE A 505 1.86 6.81 -10.01
CA ILE A 505 1.42 7.64 -8.88
C ILE A 505 -0.09 7.48 -8.60
N ALA A 506 -0.92 7.54 -9.64
CA ALA A 506 -2.38 7.62 -9.54
C ALA A 506 -3.10 6.31 -9.88
N GLY A 507 -2.38 5.32 -10.42
CA GLY A 507 -2.98 4.09 -10.93
C GLY A 507 -3.56 4.23 -12.35
N PRO A 508 -4.26 3.19 -12.84
CA PRO A 508 -4.79 3.15 -14.19
C PRO A 508 -5.92 4.18 -14.43
N GLU A 509 -5.93 4.72 -15.64
CA GLU A 509 -6.99 5.58 -16.20
C GLU A 509 -8.31 4.80 -16.35
N LYS A 510 -9.42 5.37 -15.87
CA LYS A 510 -10.76 4.77 -15.95
C LYS A 510 -11.48 5.11 -17.26
N LYS A 511 -11.03 4.53 -18.37
CA LYS A 511 -11.59 4.75 -19.74
C LYS A 511 -13.10 4.51 -19.91
N GLY A 512 -13.74 3.80 -18.97
CA GLY A 512 -15.19 3.53 -18.98
C GLY A 512 -16.01 4.41 -18.02
N ALA A 513 -15.40 5.36 -17.32
CA ALA A 513 -16.13 6.24 -16.40
C ALA A 513 -16.86 7.34 -17.17
N VAL A 514 -18.17 7.15 -17.40
CA VAL A 514 -19.03 8.20 -17.96
C VAL A 514 -19.12 9.35 -16.97
N MET A 515 -18.42 10.46 -17.27
CA MET A 515 -18.56 11.71 -16.53
C MET A 515 -19.68 12.56 -17.14
N THR A 516 -20.66 12.93 -16.33
CA THR A 516 -21.66 13.93 -16.70
C THR A 516 -21.02 15.32 -16.71
N ASP A 517 -21.55 16.26 -17.50
CA ASP A 517 -20.95 17.59 -17.59
C ASP A 517 -20.99 18.37 -16.26
N LYS A 518 -22.01 18.16 -15.41
CA LYS A 518 -22.01 18.69 -14.03
C LYS A 518 -20.81 18.15 -13.24
N LYS A 519 -20.52 16.85 -13.35
CA LYS A 519 -19.38 16.22 -12.65
C LYS A 519 -18.03 16.65 -13.23
N ARG A 520 -17.89 16.76 -14.56
CA ARG A 520 -16.68 17.28 -15.21
C ARG A 520 -16.40 18.71 -14.75
N LYS A 521 -17.43 19.58 -14.77
CA LYS A 521 -17.33 20.96 -14.28
C LYS A 521 -16.90 20.98 -12.82
N LEU A 522 -17.54 20.20 -11.94
CA LEU A 522 -17.23 20.17 -10.51
C LEU A 522 -15.77 19.78 -10.25
N VAL A 523 -15.29 18.69 -10.85
CA VAL A 523 -13.89 18.27 -10.72
C VAL A 523 -12.94 19.34 -11.27
N ALA A 524 -13.26 19.98 -12.39
CA ALA A 524 -12.43 21.07 -12.93
C ALA A 524 -12.28 22.26 -11.98
N TYR A 525 -13.34 22.69 -11.31
CA TYR A 525 -13.25 23.75 -10.29
C TYR A 525 -12.49 23.30 -9.05
N HIS A 526 -12.68 22.05 -8.60
CA HIS A 526 -11.95 21.46 -7.49
C HIS A 526 -10.43 21.44 -7.74
N GLU A 527 -9.97 20.87 -8.86
CA GLU A 527 -8.55 20.85 -9.22
C GLU A 527 -7.98 22.26 -9.44
N THR A 528 -8.76 23.16 -10.04
CA THR A 528 -8.35 24.56 -10.20
C THR A 528 -8.17 25.24 -8.84
N GLY A 529 -9.01 24.92 -7.84
CA GLY A 529 -8.89 25.44 -6.48
C GLY A 529 -7.54 25.10 -5.85
N HIS A 530 -7.08 23.85 -5.96
CA HIS A 530 -5.75 23.46 -5.51
C HIS A 530 -4.64 24.18 -6.29
N ALA A 531 -4.75 24.23 -7.61
CA ALA A 531 -3.71 24.79 -8.47
C ALA A 531 -3.53 26.31 -8.29
N VAL A 532 -4.64 27.08 -8.23
CA VAL A 532 -4.61 28.54 -8.04
C VAL A 532 -4.12 28.90 -6.65
N VAL A 533 -4.59 28.22 -5.59
CA VAL A 533 -4.08 28.46 -4.23
C VAL A 533 -2.59 28.14 -4.17
N GLY A 534 -2.15 27.01 -4.73
CA GLY A 534 -0.74 26.60 -4.69
C GLY A 534 0.21 27.53 -5.45
N ALA A 535 -0.24 28.11 -6.56
CA ALA A 535 0.59 29.01 -7.35
C ALA A 535 0.67 30.45 -6.83
N LEU A 536 -0.30 30.88 -6.01
CA LEU A 536 -0.37 32.24 -5.47
C LEU A 536 0.04 32.33 -3.99
N MET A 537 0.25 31.19 -3.34
CA MET A 537 0.87 31.10 -2.01
C MET A 537 2.40 31.27 -2.11
N PRO A 538 3.02 32.16 -1.32
CA PRO A 538 4.47 32.27 -1.27
C PRO A 538 5.12 31.01 -0.67
N GLU A 539 6.38 30.76 -1.02
CA GLU A 539 7.20 29.63 -0.56
C GLU A 539 6.65 28.21 -0.84
N TYR A 540 5.52 28.08 -1.55
CA TYR A 540 4.93 26.78 -1.90
C TYR A 540 5.50 26.18 -3.20
N ASP A 541 5.16 24.93 -3.50
CA ASP A 541 5.66 24.19 -4.65
C ASP A 541 4.91 24.59 -5.95
N PRO A 542 5.62 24.77 -7.08
CA PRO A 542 4.99 25.10 -8.35
C PRO A 542 4.15 23.95 -8.91
N VAL A 543 3.03 24.29 -9.58
CA VAL A 543 2.18 23.33 -10.29
C VAL A 543 2.91 22.76 -11.51
N SER A 544 2.96 21.42 -11.60
CA SER A 544 3.58 20.66 -12.68
C SER A 544 2.59 20.24 -13.77
N LYS A 545 1.38 19.83 -13.38
CA LYS A 545 0.28 19.44 -14.29
C LYS A 545 -1.04 19.40 -13.51
N ILE A 546 -2.15 19.73 -14.18
CA ILE A 546 -3.52 19.60 -13.68
C ILE A 546 -4.28 18.67 -14.62
N SER A 547 -5.06 17.73 -14.07
CA SER A 547 -5.84 16.74 -14.85
C SER A 547 -7.20 16.49 -14.21
N ILE A 548 -8.27 16.47 -15.02
CA ILE A 548 -9.60 16.05 -14.59
C ILE A 548 -9.96 14.63 -15.04
N VAL A 549 -8.96 13.88 -15.55
CA VAL A 549 -9.14 12.50 -16.03
C VAL A 549 -9.14 11.53 -14.83
N PRO A 550 -10.19 10.73 -14.61
CA PRO A 550 -10.29 9.87 -13.44
C PRO A 550 -9.26 8.73 -13.48
N ARG A 551 -8.35 8.70 -12.50
CA ARG A 551 -7.29 7.69 -12.33
C ARG A 551 -7.40 7.02 -10.96
N GLY A 552 -7.34 5.69 -10.93
CA GLY A 552 -7.37 4.93 -9.67
C GLY A 552 -8.60 5.26 -8.81
N ALA A 553 -8.39 5.76 -7.59
CA ALA A 553 -9.46 6.23 -6.71
C ALA A 553 -9.85 7.71 -6.91
N ALA A 554 -9.00 8.50 -7.57
CA ALA A 554 -9.16 9.95 -7.70
C ALA A 554 -10.13 10.35 -8.84
N GLY A 555 -10.80 11.49 -8.65
CA GLY A 555 -11.72 12.09 -9.63
C GLY A 555 -11.00 13.00 -10.63
N GLY A 556 -10.09 13.82 -10.12
CA GLY A 556 -9.06 14.59 -10.83
C GLY A 556 -7.78 14.58 -9.98
N LEU A 557 -6.70 15.20 -10.48
CA LEU A 557 -5.42 15.34 -9.78
C LEU A 557 -4.67 16.61 -10.20
N THR A 558 -4.14 17.31 -9.18
CA THR A 558 -3.21 18.43 -9.32
C THR A 558 -1.83 18.00 -8.82
N PHE A 559 -0.84 18.00 -9.72
CA PHE A 559 0.54 17.60 -9.43
C PHE A 559 1.40 18.83 -9.14
N PHE A 560 2.05 18.86 -7.98
CA PHE A 560 3.05 19.86 -7.61
C PHE A 560 4.48 19.31 -7.80
N ALA A 561 5.44 20.19 -8.10
CA ALA A 561 6.85 19.84 -8.26
C ALA A 561 7.67 20.38 -7.07
N PRO A 562 7.83 19.61 -5.97
CA PRO A 562 8.56 20.04 -4.79
C PRO A 562 10.02 20.41 -5.05
N SER A 563 10.52 21.41 -4.32
CA SER A 563 11.91 21.83 -4.37
C SER A 563 12.86 20.77 -3.80
N GLU A 564 13.98 20.56 -4.49
CA GLU A 564 14.94 19.48 -4.19
C GLU A 564 15.59 19.67 -2.81
N GLU A 565 16.02 20.90 -2.49
CA GLU A 565 16.58 21.28 -1.18
C GLU A 565 15.64 20.90 -0.01
N ARG A 566 14.32 21.06 -0.18
CA ARG A 566 13.32 20.75 0.85
C ARG A 566 13.13 19.24 1.03
N LEU A 567 13.24 18.47 -0.05
CA LEU A 567 13.18 17.01 -0.01
C LEU A 567 14.44 16.38 0.58
N GLU A 568 15.62 16.92 0.24
CA GLU A 568 16.92 16.40 0.67
C GLU A 568 17.25 16.79 2.12
N SER A 569 16.99 18.04 2.51
CA SER A 569 17.17 18.47 3.91
C SER A 569 16.12 17.88 4.85
N GLY A 570 14.93 17.55 4.34
CA GLY A 570 13.77 17.21 5.15
C GLY A 570 13.26 18.35 6.03
N LEU A 571 13.74 19.59 5.82
CA LEU A 571 13.41 20.76 6.62
C LEU A 571 12.21 21.50 6.01
N TYR A 572 11.09 21.50 6.75
CA TYR A 572 9.86 22.17 6.35
C TYR A 572 9.60 23.38 7.25
N SER A 573 9.45 24.56 6.66
CA SER A 573 9.10 25.77 7.41
C SER A 573 7.64 25.71 7.89
N ARG A 574 7.34 26.42 8.98
CA ARG A 574 5.96 26.61 9.45
C ARG A 574 5.07 27.18 8.33
N THR A 575 5.56 28.20 7.63
CA THR A 575 4.89 28.86 6.50
C THR A 575 4.52 27.86 5.41
N TYR A 576 5.46 27.01 5.01
CA TYR A 576 5.22 25.99 3.99
C TYR A 576 4.12 25.00 4.41
N LEU A 577 4.13 24.53 5.67
CA LEU A 577 3.11 23.59 6.16
C LEU A 577 1.74 24.26 6.29
N GLU A 578 1.66 25.50 6.77
CA GLU A 578 0.38 26.25 6.79
C GLU A 578 -0.14 26.51 5.36
N ASN A 579 0.74 26.77 4.39
CA ASN A 579 0.36 26.91 2.98
C ASN A 579 -0.06 25.56 2.36
N GLN A 580 0.56 24.44 2.75
CA GLN A 580 0.14 23.09 2.36
C GLN A 580 -1.28 22.77 2.84
N LEU A 581 -1.65 23.20 4.05
CA LEU A 581 -3.02 23.11 4.56
C LEU A 581 -3.99 23.96 3.72
N ALA A 582 -3.60 25.20 3.38
CA ALA A 582 -4.43 26.09 2.58
C ALA A 582 -4.66 25.52 1.17
N VAL A 583 -3.64 24.96 0.53
CA VAL A 583 -3.72 24.32 -0.79
C VAL A 583 -4.63 23.09 -0.76
N ALA A 584 -4.52 22.23 0.25
CA ALA A 584 -5.40 21.08 0.40
C ALA A 584 -6.87 21.50 0.61
N LEU A 585 -7.13 22.61 1.29
CA LEU A 585 -8.49 23.15 1.43
C LEU A 585 -9.01 23.86 0.16
N GLY A 586 -8.12 24.22 -0.78
CA GLY A 586 -8.43 24.99 -1.99
C GLY A 586 -9.51 24.37 -2.87
N GLY A 587 -9.45 23.05 -3.13
CA GLY A 587 -10.46 22.36 -3.95
C GLY A 587 -11.86 22.37 -3.33
N ARG A 588 -11.95 22.18 -2.01
CA ARG A 588 -13.21 22.32 -1.25
C ARG A 588 -13.77 23.73 -1.34
N ILE A 589 -12.94 24.75 -1.15
CA ILE A 589 -13.38 26.13 -1.14
C ILE A 589 -13.83 26.56 -2.55
N ALA A 590 -13.16 26.09 -3.61
CA ALA A 590 -13.60 26.30 -4.98
C ALA A 590 -14.96 25.65 -5.29
N GLU A 591 -15.28 24.47 -4.72
CA GLU A 591 -16.63 23.90 -4.79
C GLU A 591 -17.66 24.83 -4.11
N GLU A 592 -17.36 25.25 -2.88
CA GLU A 592 -18.27 26.06 -2.05
C GLU A 592 -18.58 27.43 -2.68
N LEU A 593 -17.57 28.12 -3.23
CA LEU A 593 -17.74 29.42 -3.88
C LEU A 593 -18.59 29.35 -5.16
N ILE A 594 -18.40 28.30 -5.98
CA ILE A 594 -18.96 28.24 -7.34
C ILE A 594 -20.30 27.48 -7.42
N PHE A 595 -20.53 26.53 -6.51
CA PHE A 595 -21.77 25.74 -6.47
C PHE A 595 -22.63 26.00 -5.22
N GLY A 596 -22.11 26.72 -4.22
CA GLY A 596 -22.79 27.01 -2.96
C GLY A 596 -22.67 25.89 -1.93
N GLU A 597 -23.11 26.19 -0.70
CA GLU A 597 -22.97 25.29 0.46
C GLU A 597 -23.75 23.97 0.33
N ASP A 598 -24.86 23.94 -0.43
CA ASP A 598 -25.71 22.74 -0.56
C ASP A 598 -25.18 21.70 -1.58
N ASP A 599 -24.36 22.11 -2.55
CA ASP A 599 -23.89 21.26 -3.67
C ASP A 599 -22.46 20.73 -3.45
N ILE A 600 -21.93 20.90 -2.24
CA ILE A 600 -20.60 20.46 -1.79
C ILE A 600 -20.45 18.92 -1.77
N THR A 601 -19.30 18.39 -2.18
CA THR A 601 -19.16 16.93 -2.41
C THR A 601 -18.42 16.16 -1.31
N THR A 602 -18.38 14.83 -1.47
CA THR A 602 -17.50 13.93 -0.69
C THR A 602 -16.10 13.79 -1.31
N GLY A 603 -15.80 14.46 -2.43
CA GLY A 603 -14.52 14.40 -3.13
C GLY A 603 -13.35 14.84 -2.25
N ALA A 604 -13.54 15.96 -1.53
CA ALA A 604 -12.55 16.56 -0.64
C ALA A 604 -12.17 15.72 0.62
N SER A 605 -12.69 14.50 0.75
CA SER A 605 -12.43 13.63 1.90
C SER A 605 -10.95 13.22 2.04
N GLY A 606 -10.22 13.08 0.93
CA GLY A 606 -8.78 12.85 0.94
C GLY A 606 -8.02 14.06 1.49
N ASP A 607 -8.40 15.27 1.08
CA ASP A 607 -7.76 16.51 1.50
C ASP A 607 -7.95 16.75 2.99
N PHE A 608 -9.16 16.53 3.52
CA PHE A 608 -9.42 16.66 4.96
C PHE A 608 -8.58 15.67 5.80
N GLN A 609 -8.30 14.47 5.28
CA GLN A 609 -7.38 13.54 5.94
C GLN A 609 -5.93 14.03 5.92
N GLN A 610 -5.48 14.64 4.80
CA GLN A 610 -4.16 15.25 4.70
C GLN A 610 -4.03 16.46 5.63
N VAL A 611 -5.00 17.37 5.60
CA VAL A 611 -5.12 18.56 6.47
C VAL A 611 -5.06 18.16 7.94
N THR A 612 -5.87 17.19 8.36
CA THR A 612 -5.90 16.71 9.75
C THR A 612 -4.56 16.10 10.16
N ARG A 613 -3.92 15.33 9.27
CA ARG A 613 -2.62 14.70 9.54
C ARG A 613 -1.51 15.72 9.72
N ILE A 614 -1.42 16.70 8.81
CA ILE A 614 -0.40 17.76 8.86
C ILE A 614 -0.64 18.68 10.07
N ALA A 615 -1.87 19.12 10.29
CA ALA A 615 -2.18 19.98 11.44
C ALA A 615 -1.90 19.28 12.78
N ARG A 616 -2.22 17.98 12.93
CA ARG A 616 -1.83 17.20 14.11
C ARG A 616 -0.30 17.08 14.22
N LEU A 617 0.42 16.78 13.14
CA LEU A 617 1.89 16.70 13.12
C LEU A 617 2.54 18.01 13.60
N MET A 618 2.05 19.15 13.10
CA MET A 618 2.50 20.50 13.49
C MET A 618 2.36 20.76 14.99
N VAL A 619 1.28 20.28 15.60
CA VAL A 619 0.97 20.46 17.03
C VAL A 619 1.69 19.44 17.92
N THR A 620 1.69 18.16 17.57
CA THR A 620 2.14 17.08 18.48
C THR A 620 3.59 16.65 18.31
N GLN A 621 4.25 16.95 17.17
CA GLN A 621 5.64 16.54 16.92
C GLN A 621 6.56 17.73 16.62
N LEU A 622 6.08 18.73 15.86
CA LEU A 622 6.91 19.86 15.42
C LEU A 622 6.87 21.07 16.37
N GLY A 623 6.01 21.07 17.39
CA GLY A 623 5.98 22.10 18.43
C GLY A 623 5.55 23.50 17.95
N PHE A 624 4.75 23.61 16.88
CA PHE A 624 4.30 24.90 16.33
C PHE A 624 3.11 25.53 17.06
N ALA A 625 2.51 24.82 18.03
CA ALA A 625 1.42 25.31 18.86
C ALA A 625 1.96 26.14 20.05
N PRO A 626 1.72 27.46 20.10
CA PRO A 626 2.29 28.33 21.15
C PRO A 626 1.77 27.99 22.55
N GLU A 627 0.51 27.53 22.68
CA GLU A 627 -0.07 27.17 23.99
C GLU A 627 0.45 25.85 24.57
N LEU A 628 0.96 24.96 23.72
CA LEU A 628 1.44 23.62 24.08
C LEU A 628 2.99 23.56 24.17
N GLY A 629 3.67 24.57 23.65
CA GLY A 629 5.12 24.71 23.71
C GLY A 629 5.88 23.78 22.76
N GLN A 630 7.21 23.86 22.83
CA GLN A 630 8.15 23.14 21.96
C GLN A 630 8.43 21.73 22.51
N VAL A 631 7.38 20.91 22.61
CA VAL A 631 7.45 19.55 23.17
C VAL A 631 6.81 18.55 22.20
N SER A 632 7.42 17.38 22.03
CA SER A 632 6.81 16.27 21.30
C SER A 632 5.80 15.55 22.21
N TRP A 633 4.52 15.77 21.96
CA TRP A 633 3.39 15.20 22.71
C TRP A 633 2.96 13.81 22.22
N SER A 634 3.51 13.34 21.10
CA SER A 634 3.36 11.95 20.65
C SER A 634 4.73 11.30 20.50
N GLY A 635 4.94 10.14 21.14
CA GLY A 635 6.13 9.32 20.96
C GLY A 635 6.30 8.85 19.51
N GLY A 636 7.19 9.50 18.77
CA GLY A 636 7.59 9.06 17.43
C GLY A 636 8.32 7.72 17.51
N GLY A 637 7.86 6.71 16.76
CA GLY A 637 8.60 5.45 16.59
C GLY A 637 7.97 4.18 17.17
N GLY A 638 6.76 4.27 17.75
CA GLY A 638 5.94 3.06 17.97
C GLY A 638 5.54 2.43 16.63
N GLY A 639 6.32 1.47 16.13
CA GLY A 639 6.03 0.80 14.85
C GLY A 639 4.62 0.18 14.82
N MET A 640 4.08 -0.10 13.63
CA MET A 640 2.65 -0.45 13.37
C MET A 640 1.96 -1.37 14.41
N MET A 641 2.70 -2.30 15.01
CA MET A 641 2.25 -3.19 16.09
C MET A 641 1.89 -2.47 17.40
N ALA A 642 2.58 -1.38 17.77
CA ALA A 642 2.30 -0.57 18.97
C ALA A 642 0.99 0.24 18.83
N SER A 643 0.74 0.81 17.64
CA SER A 643 -0.53 1.49 17.33
C SER A 643 -1.73 0.53 17.32
N GLN A 644 -1.49 -0.77 17.11
CA GLN A 644 -2.52 -1.80 17.08
C GLN A 644 -2.79 -2.42 18.47
N MET A 645 -1.93 -2.16 19.45
CA MET A 645 -2.02 -2.73 20.80
C MET A 645 -2.75 -1.85 21.82
N GLY A 646 -3.34 -0.72 21.38
CA GLY A 646 -4.17 0.13 22.23
C GLY A 646 -3.43 0.72 23.43
N GLN A 647 -2.19 1.19 23.22
CA GLN A 647 -1.50 1.98 24.24
C GLN A 647 -2.39 3.15 24.68
N PRO A 648 -2.52 3.43 25.99
CA PRO A 648 -3.25 4.60 26.45
C PRO A 648 -2.62 5.86 25.86
N PRO A 649 -3.40 6.91 25.56
CA PRO A 649 -2.83 8.16 25.08
C PRO A 649 -1.80 8.67 26.09
N GLU A 650 -0.59 8.98 25.60
CA GLU A 650 0.51 9.50 26.44
C GLU A 650 0.20 10.89 27.05
N THR A 651 -0.91 11.50 26.61
CA THR A 651 -1.38 12.83 27.02
C THR A 651 -2.61 12.75 27.93
N SER A 652 -2.69 13.68 28.89
CA SER A 652 -3.92 13.86 29.69
C SER A 652 -5.09 14.33 28.82
N MET A 653 -6.33 14.03 29.20
CA MET A 653 -7.53 14.47 28.45
C MET A 653 -7.53 16.00 28.24
N ALA A 654 -7.22 16.77 29.28
CA ALA A 654 -7.12 18.23 29.21
C ALA A 654 -5.98 18.73 28.28
N THR A 655 -4.99 17.90 27.97
CA THR A 655 -3.96 18.17 26.96
C THR A 655 -4.45 17.78 25.56
N ALA A 656 -5.17 16.67 25.43
CA ALA A 656 -5.82 16.26 24.17
C ALA A 656 -6.84 17.31 23.69
N ASP A 657 -7.66 17.84 24.59
CA ASP A 657 -8.62 18.93 24.29
C ASP A 657 -7.90 20.18 23.74
N LYS A 658 -6.74 20.53 24.30
CA LYS A 658 -5.90 21.64 23.81
C LYS A 658 -5.29 21.36 22.44
N ILE A 659 -4.81 20.13 22.22
CA ILE A 659 -4.28 19.70 20.91
C ILE A 659 -5.37 19.82 19.85
N ASP A 660 -6.58 19.35 20.13
CA ASP A 660 -7.70 19.37 19.17
C ASP A 660 -8.20 20.80 18.87
N ASN A 661 -8.22 21.68 19.88
CA ASN A 661 -8.50 23.10 19.70
C ASN A 661 -7.42 23.79 18.84
N GLU A 662 -6.13 23.55 19.10
CA GLU A 662 -5.04 24.13 18.31
C GLU A 662 -5.01 23.62 16.86
N VAL A 663 -5.30 22.34 16.65
CA VAL A 663 -5.50 21.78 15.31
C VAL A 663 -6.63 22.53 14.59
N LYS A 664 -7.77 22.74 15.24
CA LYS A 664 -8.88 23.51 14.66
C LYS A 664 -8.47 24.96 14.33
N ASN A 665 -7.76 25.64 15.24
CA ASN A 665 -7.28 27.01 15.06
C ASN A 665 -6.29 27.16 13.89
N ILE A 666 -5.45 26.15 13.63
CA ILE A 666 -4.54 26.12 12.49
C ILE A 666 -5.32 25.90 11.18
N VAL A 667 -6.23 24.91 11.16
CA VAL A 667 -7.04 24.57 9.97
C VAL A 667 -7.96 25.72 9.57
N GLU A 668 -8.59 26.40 10.54
CA GLU A 668 -9.50 27.51 10.22
C GLU A 668 -8.75 28.75 9.68
N ARG A 669 -7.51 29.01 10.14
CA ARG A 669 -6.65 30.03 9.53
C ARG A 669 -6.27 29.67 8.09
N ALA A 670 -5.89 28.42 7.84
CA ALA A 670 -5.58 27.94 6.48
C ALA A 670 -6.80 28.03 5.54
N TYR A 671 -8.00 27.68 6.03
CA TYR A 671 -9.26 27.83 5.30
C TYR A 671 -9.53 29.30 4.92
N ARG A 672 -9.42 30.23 5.88
CA ARG A 672 -9.59 31.67 5.63
C ARG A 672 -8.57 32.19 4.61
N ARG A 673 -7.28 31.82 4.76
CA ARG A 673 -6.20 32.21 3.83
C ARG A 673 -6.49 31.78 2.39
N ALA A 674 -6.93 30.53 2.20
CA ALA A 674 -7.30 30.00 0.89
C ALA A 674 -8.58 30.64 0.32
N LYS A 675 -9.60 30.89 1.15
CA LYS A 675 -10.86 31.52 0.73
C LYS A 675 -10.68 32.97 0.30
N ASP A 676 -9.93 33.76 1.07
CA ASP A 676 -9.54 35.12 0.68
C ASP A 676 -8.84 35.16 -0.67
N LEU A 677 -7.87 34.26 -0.87
CA LEU A 677 -7.06 34.18 -2.08
C LEU A 677 -7.92 33.81 -3.30
N LEU A 678 -8.83 32.84 -3.17
CA LEU A 678 -9.73 32.42 -4.24
C LEU A 678 -10.79 33.49 -4.57
N VAL A 679 -11.38 34.14 -3.57
CA VAL A 679 -12.36 35.23 -3.77
C VAL A 679 -11.71 36.44 -4.44
N SER A 680 -10.50 36.83 -4.04
CA SER A 680 -9.76 37.93 -4.69
C SER A 680 -9.34 37.62 -6.14
N ASN A 681 -9.35 36.34 -6.56
CA ASN A 681 -8.85 35.90 -7.86
C ASN A 681 -9.86 35.01 -8.62
N GLU A 682 -11.17 35.20 -8.40
CA GLU A 682 -12.26 34.37 -8.96
C GLU A 682 -12.24 34.32 -10.50
N ASP A 683 -11.87 35.42 -11.17
CA ASP A 683 -11.67 35.47 -12.63
C ASP A 683 -10.68 34.42 -13.15
N ILE A 684 -9.63 34.10 -12.38
CA ILE A 684 -8.59 33.14 -12.77
C ILE A 684 -9.08 31.72 -12.53
N LEU A 685 -9.80 31.49 -11.42
CA LEU A 685 -10.50 30.23 -11.13
C LEU A 685 -11.43 29.85 -12.28
N HIS A 686 -12.23 30.81 -12.79
CA HIS A 686 -13.08 30.59 -13.96
C HIS A 686 -12.31 30.31 -15.26
N LYS A 687 -11.25 31.08 -15.57
CA LYS A 687 -10.45 30.89 -16.80
C LYS A 687 -9.79 29.52 -16.85
N VAL A 688 -9.10 29.13 -15.77
CA VAL A 688 -8.37 27.86 -15.71
C VAL A 688 -9.35 26.67 -15.73
N ALA A 689 -10.45 26.75 -14.98
CA ALA A 689 -11.49 25.72 -15.03
C ALA A 689 -12.12 25.57 -16.42
N ALA A 690 -12.33 26.67 -17.17
CA ALA A 690 -12.83 26.62 -18.54
C ALA A 690 -11.86 25.89 -19.49
N VAL A 691 -10.56 26.18 -19.41
CA VAL A 691 -9.53 25.48 -20.22
C VAL A 691 -9.43 23.99 -19.83
N LEU A 692 -9.54 23.65 -18.54
CA LEU A 692 -9.58 22.25 -18.09
C LEU A 692 -10.80 21.49 -18.62
N ILE A 693 -11.96 22.13 -18.71
CA ILE A 693 -13.18 21.50 -19.26
C ILE A 693 -13.03 21.23 -20.76
N GLU A 694 -12.28 22.06 -21.50
CA GLU A 694 -12.03 21.87 -22.94
C GLU A 694 -10.92 20.83 -23.22
N LYS A 695 -9.79 20.89 -22.50
CA LYS A 695 -8.59 20.08 -22.78
C LYS A 695 -8.44 18.83 -21.91
N GLU A 696 -9.23 18.70 -20.85
CA GLU A 696 -9.14 17.69 -19.78
C GLU A 696 -7.80 17.67 -18.98
N ASN A 697 -6.76 18.36 -19.46
CA ASN A 697 -5.44 18.48 -18.83
C ASN A 697 -4.82 19.86 -19.16
N ILE A 698 -4.02 20.40 -18.24
CA ILE A 698 -3.16 21.57 -18.45
C ILE A 698 -1.76 21.27 -17.89
N ASP A 699 -0.72 21.48 -18.69
CA ASP A 699 0.68 21.39 -18.25
C ASP A 699 1.10 22.65 -17.46
N GLY A 700 2.03 22.51 -16.51
CA GLY A 700 2.48 23.60 -15.65
C GLY A 700 2.99 24.85 -16.40
N ASP A 701 3.67 24.67 -17.54
CA ASP A 701 4.13 25.77 -18.39
C ASP A 701 2.98 26.58 -19.00
N GLU A 702 1.86 25.91 -19.37
CA GLU A 702 0.65 26.56 -19.90
C GLU A 702 -0.11 27.27 -18.77
N PHE A 703 -0.24 26.61 -17.61
CA PHE A 703 -0.88 27.19 -16.43
C PHE A 703 -0.14 28.45 -15.92
N GLN A 704 1.20 28.44 -15.91
CA GLN A 704 2.00 29.63 -15.60
C GLN A 704 1.77 30.78 -16.59
N GLN A 705 1.57 30.50 -17.89
CA GLN A 705 1.23 31.54 -18.87
C GLN A 705 -0.14 32.16 -18.56
N ILE A 706 -1.17 31.37 -18.24
CA ILE A 706 -2.50 31.87 -17.88
C ILE A 706 -2.45 32.76 -16.62
N ILE A 707 -1.60 32.41 -15.65
CA ILE A 707 -1.34 33.23 -14.46
C ILE A 707 -0.63 34.55 -14.84
N LEU A 708 0.46 34.49 -15.61
CA LEU A 708 1.26 35.67 -15.99
C LEU A 708 0.50 36.65 -16.91
N GLU A 709 -0.44 36.16 -17.71
CA GLU A 709 -1.33 36.99 -18.54
C GLU A 709 -2.47 37.62 -17.73
N SER A 710 -2.74 37.12 -16.53
CA SER A 710 -3.74 37.67 -15.61
C SER A 710 -3.11 38.68 -14.64
N GLN A 711 -3.84 39.73 -14.27
CA GLN A 711 -3.40 40.67 -13.24
C GLN A 711 -3.72 40.08 -11.87
N VAL A 712 -2.80 39.27 -11.33
CA VAL A 712 -3.06 38.45 -10.15
C VAL A 712 -2.66 39.15 -8.86
N GLU A 713 -3.53 39.09 -7.85
CA GLU A 713 -3.18 39.52 -6.49
C GLU A 713 -2.55 38.35 -5.72
N GLN A 714 -1.24 38.44 -5.45
CA GLN A 714 -0.53 37.53 -4.56
C GLN A 714 -0.98 37.74 -3.11
N TYR A 715 -1.03 36.67 -2.32
CA TYR A 715 -1.35 36.77 -0.89
C TYR A 715 -0.16 37.36 -0.12
N LEU A 716 -0.16 38.69 0.01
CA LEU A 716 0.81 39.47 0.78
C LEU A 716 0.21 40.06 2.07
N LYS A 717 -0.95 39.56 2.51
CA LYS A 717 -1.60 39.99 3.76
C LYS A 717 -0.86 39.38 4.95
N ASP A 718 -0.55 40.18 5.98
CA ASP A 718 -0.13 39.66 7.28
C ASP A 718 -1.24 38.78 7.87
N ASP A 719 -0.90 37.58 8.35
CA ASP A 719 -1.82 36.66 9.02
C ASP A 719 -2.25 37.18 10.40
N ALA A 720 -3.03 38.25 10.43
CA ALA A 720 -3.62 38.80 11.65
C ALA A 720 -4.94 38.05 11.97
N PRO A 721 -4.98 37.15 12.98
CA PRO A 721 -6.16 36.33 13.27
C PRO A 721 -7.38 37.15 13.76
N GLY A 722 -7.20 38.45 14.02
CA GLY A 722 -8.25 39.39 14.42
C GLY A 722 -8.98 40.11 13.28
N VAL A 723 -8.64 39.85 12.01
CA VAL A 723 -9.35 40.48 10.87
C VAL A 723 -10.62 39.71 10.56
N THR A 724 -11.76 40.18 11.08
CA THR A 724 -13.09 39.76 10.64
C THR A 724 -13.41 40.42 9.29
N ILE A 725 -13.43 39.61 8.23
CA ILE A 725 -13.93 40.06 6.93
C ILE A 725 -15.47 40.05 6.97
N PRO A 726 -16.14 41.18 6.71
CA PRO A 726 -17.60 41.22 6.73
C PRO A 726 -18.15 40.46 5.52
N TYR A 727 -19.00 39.48 5.80
CA TYR A 727 -19.79 38.79 4.78
C TYR A 727 -20.75 39.79 4.13
N GLN A 728 -20.48 40.20 2.88
CA GLN A 728 -21.49 40.87 2.06
C GLN A 728 -22.46 39.82 1.52
N ARG A 729 -23.73 40.00 1.86
CA ARG A 729 -24.87 39.20 1.36
C ARG A 729 -25.21 39.55 -0.09
#